data_AF-A0A2K5MYP2-F1
#
_entry.id   AF-A0A2K5MYP2-F1
#
_cell.length_a   1.000
_cell.length_b   1.000
_cell.length_c   1.000
_cell.angle_alpha   90.00
_cell.angle_beta   90.00
_cell.angle_gamma   90.00
#
_symmetry.space_group_name_H-M   'P 1'
#
loop_
_entity.id
_entity.type
_entity.pdbx_description
1 polymer ?
#
loop_
_entity_poly.entity_id
_entity_poly.type
_entity_poly.pdbx_seq_one_letter_code
_entity_poly.pdbx_strand_id
1 'polypeptide(L)'
;NKTQCWIGEVHRETSHQALQNMPKVLRDVEALKQEASFLKEQMILVKEDIKKFEQDTSQSMQVLVEIDQVKSRMQLAAESLQEADKWSTLSADIEETFKTQDIAVISAKLTGMQNSLMMLVDTPDYSEKCVHLEALKNRLEALASPQIVAAFTSQAVDQSKVFVKVFTEIDRMPQLLAYYYKCHKVQLLAAWQELCQSDLPLDRQLAGLYDALLGAWHTQIQWATQVFQKPHEVVMVLLIQTLGALMPSLPSCLSNGVERAGPEQELTRLLEFYDATAHFAKGLEMALLPHLHEHNLVKVTELVDAVYDPYKPYQLKYGDMEESNLLIQMSAVPLEHGEVIDCVQELSHSVNKLFGLASAAVDRCVRFTNGLGTCGLLSALKSLFAKYVSDFTSTLQSVRKKCKLDDIPPDSLFQEDWTAFQNSIRIIATCGELLRHCGDFEQQLANRILSTAGKYLSDSCSPRSLAGFQESILTDKKSSTKNPWQEYNYLQKDNPAEYASLMEILYTLKEKGSSNHNLLAAPRAALTRLNQQAHQLAFDSVFLRIKQQLLLISKMDIWNTAGIGETLTDDLPAFSLTPLEYINYLINVMDALGLQPSRTLQHIVTLLKTRPEDYRQVSKGLPRRLATTVATMRSVNY
;
A
#
# COMPACT_ATOMS: atom_id res chain seq x y z
N ASN A 1 22.55 95.28 -95.03
CA ASN A 1 21.44 94.32 -94.79
C ASN A 1 21.25 93.35 -95.96
N LYS A 2 22.25 92.48 -96.20
CA LYS A 2 22.13 91.19 -96.91
C LYS A 2 21.41 90.12 -96.07
N THR A 3 21.01 90.47 -94.85
CA THR A 3 20.53 89.55 -93.82
C THR A 3 19.02 89.27 -93.90
N GLN A 4 18.21 90.17 -94.46
CA GLN A 4 16.78 89.90 -94.70
C GLN A 4 16.53 89.03 -95.95
N CYS A 5 17.45 89.05 -96.93
CA CYS A 5 17.44 88.15 -98.09
C CYS A 5 17.69 86.69 -97.68
N TRP A 6 18.63 86.45 -96.76
CA TRP A 6 19.03 85.09 -96.38
C TRP A 6 18.02 84.35 -95.50
N ILE A 7 17.36 85.01 -94.54
CA ILE A 7 16.44 84.30 -93.63
C ILE A 7 15.13 83.93 -94.34
N GLY A 8 14.62 84.80 -95.22
CA GLY A 8 13.39 84.54 -95.97
C GLY A 8 13.54 83.42 -97.01
N GLU A 9 14.69 83.35 -97.69
CA GLU A 9 15.01 82.24 -98.60
C GLU A 9 15.23 80.94 -97.84
N VAL A 10 16.02 80.94 -96.75
CA VAL A 10 16.25 79.71 -95.97
C VAL A 10 14.97 79.17 -95.35
N HIS A 11 14.08 80.02 -94.79
CA HIS A 11 12.80 79.54 -94.25
C HIS A 11 11.87 78.98 -95.33
N ARG A 12 11.83 79.62 -96.50
CA ARG A 12 11.01 79.18 -97.62
C ARG A 12 11.56 77.89 -98.23
N GLU A 13 12.88 77.77 -98.33
CA GLU A 13 13.58 76.56 -98.78
C GLU A 13 13.32 75.40 -97.81
N THR A 14 13.47 75.61 -96.49
CA THR A 14 13.19 74.56 -95.50
C THR A 14 11.71 74.16 -95.45
N SER A 15 10.78 75.10 -95.65
CA SER A 15 9.35 74.78 -95.78
C SER A 15 9.05 74.02 -97.07
N HIS A 16 9.68 74.38 -98.20
CA HIS A 16 9.55 73.63 -99.44
C HIS A 16 10.16 72.23 -99.34
N GLN A 17 11.29 72.09 -98.66
CA GLN A 17 11.95 70.82 -98.42
C GLN A 17 11.15 69.94 -97.44
N ALA A 18 10.52 70.54 -96.41
CA ALA A 18 9.58 69.87 -95.54
C ALA A 18 8.32 69.41 -96.31
N LEU A 19 7.74 70.28 -97.15
CA LEU A 19 6.60 69.95 -98.03
C LEU A 19 6.95 68.89 -99.07
N GLN A 20 8.19 68.87 -99.59
CA GLN A 20 8.68 67.81 -100.49
C GLN A 20 8.93 66.48 -99.78
N ASN A 21 9.34 66.52 -98.51
CA ASN A 21 9.61 65.32 -97.71
C ASN A 21 8.35 64.74 -97.03
N MET A 22 7.29 65.53 -96.87
CA MET A 22 6.03 65.10 -96.24
C MET A 22 5.36 63.91 -96.93
N PRO A 23 5.33 63.80 -98.28
CA PRO A 23 4.87 62.61 -98.99
C PRO A 23 5.74 61.36 -98.76
N LYS A 24 7.01 61.53 -98.40
CA LYS A 24 7.91 60.42 -98.06
C LYS A 24 7.65 59.95 -96.63
N VAL A 25 7.57 60.88 -95.67
CA VAL A 25 7.19 60.56 -94.28
C VAL A 25 5.78 59.96 -94.19
N LEU A 26 4.81 60.46 -94.97
CA LEU A 26 3.48 59.86 -95.08
C LEU A 26 3.52 58.44 -95.64
N ARG A 27 4.37 58.16 -96.64
CA ARG A 27 4.58 56.80 -97.15
C ARG A 27 5.25 55.90 -96.12
N ASP A 28 6.24 56.40 -95.41
CA ASP A 28 6.94 55.62 -94.36
C ASP A 28 6.01 55.35 -93.17
N VAL A 29 5.15 56.31 -92.78
CA VAL A 29 4.13 56.12 -91.74
C VAL A 29 3.03 55.15 -92.21
N GLU A 30 2.61 55.22 -93.47
CA GLU A 30 1.64 54.26 -94.01
C GLU A 30 2.26 52.86 -94.12
N ALA A 31 3.55 52.75 -94.49
CA ALA A 31 4.29 51.49 -94.49
C ALA A 31 4.45 50.92 -93.07
N LEU A 32 4.80 51.76 -92.09
CA LEU A 32 4.95 51.35 -90.69
C LEU A 32 3.60 50.98 -90.07
N LYS A 33 2.52 51.65 -90.47
CA LYS A 33 1.15 51.27 -90.14
C LYS A 33 0.76 49.94 -90.77
N GLN A 34 1.14 49.68 -92.02
CA GLN A 34 0.92 48.40 -92.70
C GLN A 34 1.72 47.27 -92.04
N GLU A 35 2.99 47.50 -91.72
CA GLU A 35 3.85 46.55 -91.00
C GLU A 35 3.34 46.30 -89.56
N ALA A 36 2.88 47.35 -88.86
CA ALA A 36 2.28 47.20 -87.53
C ALA A 36 0.92 46.48 -87.59
N SER A 37 0.11 46.70 -88.63
CA SER A 37 -1.12 45.93 -88.85
C SER A 37 -0.81 44.48 -89.19
N PHE A 38 0.19 44.23 -90.02
CA PHE A 38 0.66 42.89 -90.35
C PHE A 38 1.21 42.17 -89.12
N LEU A 39 2.03 42.84 -88.31
CA LEU A 39 2.54 42.30 -87.06
C LEU A 39 1.40 42.03 -86.08
N LYS A 40 0.41 42.91 -85.98
CA LYS A 40 -0.78 42.68 -85.14
C LYS A 40 -1.56 41.45 -85.61
N GLU A 41 -1.75 41.27 -86.91
CA GLU A 41 -2.37 40.07 -87.48
C GLU A 41 -1.55 38.81 -87.18
N GLN A 42 -0.23 38.85 -87.36
CA GLN A 42 0.68 37.75 -86.98
C GLN A 42 0.63 37.45 -85.48
N MET A 43 0.55 38.46 -84.62
CA MET A 43 0.49 38.30 -83.17
C MET A 43 -0.86 37.74 -82.71
N ILE A 44 -1.94 38.04 -83.44
CA ILE A 44 -3.26 37.40 -83.24
C ILE A 44 -3.18 35.93 -83.64
N LEU A 45 -2.59 35.61 -84.79
CA LEU A 45 -2.40 34.22 -85.24
C LEU A 45 -1.54 33.42 -84.25
N VAL A 46 -0.41 33.96 -83.79
CA VAL A 46 0.44 33.31 -82.78
C VAL A 46 -0.30 33.13 -81.45
N LYS A 47 -1.15 34.10 -81.05
CA LYS A 47 -1.97 33.96 -79.84
C LYS A 47 -3.03 32.86 -80.00
N GLU A 48 -3.63 32.73 -81.18
CA GLU A 48 -4.56 31.65 -81.50
C GLU A 48 -3.85 30.30 -81.52
N ASP A 49 -2.65 30.21 -82.10
CA ASP A 49 -1.82 29.01 -82.09
C ASP A 49 -1.37 28.62 -80.67
N ILE A 50 -1.00 29.58 -79.81
CA ILE A 50 -0.67 29.31 -78.40
C ILE A 50 -1.89 28.78 -77.65
N LYS A 51 -3.08 29.38 -77.85
CA LYS A 51 -4.32 28.88 -77.24
C LYS A 51 -4.66 27.48 -77.72
N LYS A 52 -4.51 27.23 -79.02
CA LYS A 52 -4.72 25.91 -79.60
C LYS A 52 -3.73 24.90 -79.04
N PHE A 53 -2.44 25.27 -78.93
CA PHE A 53 -1.41 24.44 -78.32
C PHE A 53 -1.68 24.14 -76.85
N GLU A 54 -2.12 25.12 -76.06
CA GLU A 54 -2.50 24.93 -74.65
C GLU A 54 -3.69 23.99 -74.52
N GLN A 55 -4.69 24.13 -75.40
CA GLN A 55 -5.87 23.26 -75.44
C GLN A 55 -5.51 21.84 -75.88
N ASP A 56 -4.68 21.68 -76.92
CA ASP A 56 -4.18 20.38 -77.40
C ASP A 56 -3.27 19.71 -76.35
N THR A 57 -2.45 20.49 -75.62
CA THR A 57 -1.60 20.00 -74.52
C THR A 57 -2.45 19.54 -73.33
N SER A 58 -3.49 20.30 -72.97
CA SER A 58 -4.44 19.92 -71.92
C SER A 58 -5.19 18.63 -72.26
N GLN A 59 -5.68 18.50 -73.50
CA GLN A 59 -6.31 17.27 -74.00
C GLN A 59 -5.33 16.09 -74.00
N SER A 60 -4.09 16.30 -74.44
CA SER A 60 -3.05 15.27 -74.44
C SER A 60 -2.68 14.83 -73.01
N MET A 61 -2.61 15.77 -72.06
CA MET A 61 -2.35 15.50 -70.65
C MET A 61 -3.50 14.70 -70.01
N GLN A 62 -4.74 15.01 -70.36
CA GLN A 62 -5.92 14.27 -69.91
C GLN A 62 -5.89 12.82 -70.42
N VAL A 63 -5.56 12.60 -71.69
CA VAL A 63 -5.38 11.26 -72.26
C VAL A 63 -4.24 10.50 -71.56
N LEU A 64 -3.13 11.17 -71.24
CA LEU A 64 -2.03 10.53 -70.50
C LEU A 64 -2.44 10.08 -69.08
N VAL A 65 -3.25 10.87 -68.38
CA VAL A 65 -3.80 10.50 -67.06
C VAL A 65 -4.73 9.29 -67.19
N GLU A 66 -5.59 9.27 -68.21
CA GLU A 66 -6.47 8.12 -68.46
C GLU A 66 -5.65 6.85 -68.78
N ILE A 67 -4.60 6.96 -69.59
CA ILE A 67 -3.68 5.85 -69.89
C ILE A 67 -2.95 5.37 -68.64
N ASP A 68 -2.46 6.28 -67.79
CA ASP A 68 -1.79 5.91 -66.54
C ASP A 68 -2.75 5.19 -65.58
N GLN A 69 -3.99 5.66 -65.50
CA GLN A 69 -5.02 5.02 -64.69
C GLN A 69 -5.43 3.64 -65.23
N VAL A 70 -5.44 3.46 -66.55
CA VAL A 70 -5.64 2.13 -67.16
C VAL A 70 -4.43 1.24 -66.91
N LYS A 71 -3.21 1.76 -67.07
CA LYS A 71 -1.96 1.02 -66.83
C LYS A 71 -1.86 0.56 -65.37
N SER A 72 -2.16 1.42 -64.41
CA SER A 72 -2.20 1.09 -62.98
C SER A 72 -3.20 -0.01 -62.69
N ARG A 73 -4.43 0.10 -63.20
CA ARG A 73 -5.44 -0.96 -63.08
C ARG A 73 -5.01 -2.27 -63.73
N MET A 74 -4.36 -2.20 -64.89
CA MET A 74 -3.88 -3.39 -65.61
C MET A 74 -2.71 -4.06 -64.88
N GLN A 75 -1.82 -3.29 -64.24
CA GLN A 75 -0.75 -3.82 -63.40
C GLN A 75 -1.33 -4.54 -62.17
N LEU A 76 -2.27 -3.92 -61.46
CA LEU A 76 -2.96 -4.56 -60.32
C LEU A 76 -3.72 -5.84 -60.73
N ALA A 77 -4.36 -5.82 -61.90
CA ALA A 77 -5.04 -7.00 -62.44
C ALA A 77 -4.05 -8.11 -62.84
N ALA A 78 -2.91 -7.75 -63.45
CA ALA A 78 -1.87 -8.72 -63.81
C ALA A 78 -1.23 -9.36 -62.57
N GLU A 79 -0.93 -8.55 -61.54
CA GLU A 79 -0.40 -9.03 -60.26
C GLU A 79 -1.38 -9.96 -59.55
N SER A 80 -2.66 -9.58 -59.46
CA SER A 80 -3.69 -10.44 -58.84
C SER A 80 -3.92 -11.74 -59.61
N LEU A 81 -3.92 -11.72 -60.95
CA LEU A 81 -3.99 -12.94 -61.77
C LEU A 81 -2.75 -13.83 -61.57
N GLN A 82 -1.56 -13.24 -61.48
CA GLN A 82 -0.33 -14.00 -61.23
C GLN A 82 -0.37 -14.68 -59.85
N GLU A 83 -0.88 -14.01 -58.82
CA GLU A 83 -1.06 -14.61 -57.49
C GLU A 83 -2.18 -15.65 -57.44
N ALA A 84 -3.24 -15.49 -58.25
CA ALA A 84 -4.28 -16.51 -58.39
C ALA A 84 -3.75 -17.80 -59.05
N ASP A 85 -2.91 -17.66 -60.07
CA ASP A 85 -2.27 -18.80 -60.74
C ASP A 85 -1.27 -19.51 -59.82
N LYS A 86 -0.47 -18.73 -59.07
CA LYS A 86 0.41 -19.26 -58.02
C LYS A 86 -0.37 -20.03 -56.95
N TRP A 87 -1.49 -19.48 -56.46
CA TRP A 87 -2.36 -20.19 -55.51
C TRP A 87 -2.88 -21.51 -56.08
N SER A 88 -3.37 -21.51 -57.31
CA SER A 88 -3.88 -22.71 -57.98
C SER A 88 -2.81 -23.80 -58.08
N THR A 89 -1.60 -23.43 -58.49
CA THR A 89 -0.45 -24.34 -58.60
C THR A 89 -0.05 -24.88 -57.23
N LEU A 90 0.10 -24.01 -56.22
CA LEU A 90 0.46 -24.42 -54.86
C LEU A 90 -0.62 -25.32 -54.24
N SER A 91 -1.89 -25.04 -54.47
CA SER A 91 -3.02 -25.85 -54.00
C SER A 91 -3.09 -27.23 -54.66
N ALA A 92 -2.66 -27.38 -55.91
CA ALA A 92 -2.59 -28.67 -56.57
C ALA A 92 -1.43 -29.52 -55.99
N ASP A 93 -0.28 -28.88 -55.76
CA ASP A 93 0.92 -29.57 -55.32
C ASP A 93 0.96 -29.86 -53.81
N ILE A 94 0.13 -29.19 -53.00
CA ILE A 94 0.21 -29.27 -51.53
C ILE A 94 -0.03 -30.69 -51.03
N GLU A 95 -0.99 -31.41 -51.61
CA GLU A 95 -1.31 -32.79 -51.22
C GLU A 95 -0.18 -33.77 -51.51
N GLU A 96 0.59 -33.54 -52.58
CA GLU A 96 1.79 -34.33 -52.85
C GLU A 96 2.88 -34.05 -51.82
N THR A 97 3.07 -32.78 -51.44
CA THR A 97 4.06 -32.44 -50.40
C THR A 97 3.69 -32.93 -49.02
N PHE A 98 2.41 -33.04 -48.67
CA PHE A 98 2.01 -33.66 -47.40
C PHE A 98 2.41 -35.15 -47.32
N LYS A 99 2.64 -35.83 -48.45
CA LYS A 99 3.13 -37.22 -48.47
C LYS A 99 4.60 -37.35 -48.11
N THR A 100 5.41 -36.29 -48.29
CA THR A 100 6.84 -36.35 -47.95
C THR A 100 7.09 -36.31 -46.44
N GLN A 101 6.09 -35.88 -45.65
CA GLN A 101 6.16 -35.70 -44.19
C GLN A 101 7.28 -34.74 -43.72
N ASP A 102 7.87 -33.97 -44.63
CA ASP A 102 8.89 -32.97 -44.30
C ASP A 102 8.21 -31.64 -43.93
N ILE A 103 8.27 -31.33 -42.63
CA ILE A 103 7.59 -30.18 -42.02
C ILE A 103 8.09 -28.85 -42.59
N ALA A 104 9.39 -28.74 -42.90
CA ALA A 104 9.97 -27.49 -43.40
C ALA A 104 9.58 -27.23 -44.87
N VAL A 105 9.50 -28.28 -45.68
CA VAL A 105 9.05 -28.17 -47.07
C VAL A 105 7.57 -27.84 -47.14
N ILE A 106 6.76 -28.49 -46.30
CA ILE A 106 5.31 -28.22 -46.22
C ILE A 106 5.07 -26.78 -45.74
N SER A 107 5.79 -26.31 -44.71
CA SER A 107 5.63 -24.93 -44.21
C SER A 107 5.94 -23.88 -45.27
N ALA A 108 7.04 -24.04 -46.02
CA ALA A 108 7.42 -23.12 -47.08
C ALA A 108 6.32 -22.98 -48.16
N LYS A 109 5.68 -24.10 -48.52
CA LYS A 109 4.52 -24.07 -49.45
C LYS A 109 3.30 -23.38 -48.83
N LEU A 110 2.99 -23.63 -47.56
CA LEU A 110 1.88 -22.95 -46.87
C LEU A 110 2.10 -21.45 -46.73
N THR A 111 3.33 -21.01 -46.47
CA THR A 111 3.68 -19.58 -46.42
C THR A 111 3.57 -18.94 -47.81
N GLY A 112 3.97 -19.66 -48.87
CA GLY A 112 3.71 -19.24 -50.25
C GLY A 112 2.21 -19.05 -50.51
N MET A 113 1.38 -20.02 -50.10
CA MET A 113 -0.08 -19.92 -50.21
C MET A 113 -0.65 -18.74 -49.40
N GLN A 114 -0.16 -18.48 -48.19
CA GLN A 114 -0.55 -17.32 -47.38
C GLN A 114 -0.26 -15.99 -48.07
N ASN A 115 0.92 -15.85 -48.67
CA ASN A 115 1.32 -14.63 -49.36
C ASN A 115 0.47 -14.40 -50.61
N SER A 116 0.21 -15.45 -51.39
CA SER A 116 -0.68 -15.36 -52.56
C SER A 116 -2.12 -15.04 -52.15
N LEU A 117 -2.61 -15.60 -51.03
CA LEU A 117 -3.95 -15.31 -50.51
C LEU A 117 -4.10 -13.85 -50.07
N MET A 118 -3.07 -13.25 -49.46
CA MET A 118 -3.08 -11.85 -49.02
C MET A 118 -3.30 -10.85 -50.18
N MET A 119 -2.92 -11.22 -51.40
CA MET A 119 -3.13 -10.40 -52.61
C MET A 119 -4.48 -10.66 -53.31
N LEU A 120 -5.26 -11.66 -52.84
CA LEU A 120 -6.51 -12.12 -53.45
C LEU A 120 -7.76 -11.76 -52.64
N VAL A 121 -7.67 -10.77 -51.76
CA VAL A 121 -8.74 -10.35 -50.83
C VAL A 121 -10.03 -9.96 -51.57
N ASP A 122 -9.91 -9.39 -52.76
CA ASP A 122 -11.06 -8.93 -53.57
C ASP A 122 -11.74 -10.05 -54.39
N THR A 123 -11.32 -11.31 -54.23
CA THR A 123 -11.95 -12.44 -54.94
C THR A 123 -13.20 -12.95 -54.20
N PRO A 124 -14.28 -13.31 -54.92
CA PRO A 124 -15.53 -13.77 -54.31
C PRO A 124 -15.35 -15.05 -53.47
N ASP A 125 -14.42 -15.91 -53.86
CA ASP A 125 -14.13 -17.19 -53.20
C ASP A 125 -13.06 -17.08 -52.09
N TYR A 126 -12.72 -15.86 -51.67
CA TYR A 126 -11.67 -15.60 -50.69
C TYR A 126 -11.94 -16.33 -49.36
N SER A 127 -13.19 -16.34 -48.89
CA SER A 127 -13.59 -17.01 -47.64
C SER A 127 -13.33 -18.52 -47.68
N GLU A 128 -13.62 -19.19 -48.81
CA GLU A 128 -13.39 -20.62 -48.98
C GLU A 128 -11.90 -20.95 -49.02
N LYS A 129 -11.09 -20.10 -49.68
CA LYS A 129 -9.63 -20.25 -49.73
C LYS A 129 -9.00 -20.06 -48.34
N CYS A 130 -9.50 -19.14 -47.53
CA CYS A 130 -9.09 -18.98 -46.13
C CYS A 130 -9.33 -20.26 -45.32
N VAL A 131 -10.54 -20.83 -45.40
CA VAL A 131 -10.90 -22.06 -44.69
C VAL A 131 -10.02 -23.23 -45.14
N HIS A 132 -9.75 -23.34 -46.44
CA HIS A 132 -8.86 -24.37 -46.97
C HIS A 132 -7.43 -24.23 -46.42
N LEU A 133 -6.88 -23.01 -46.42
CA LEU A 133 -5.56 -22.73 -45.85
C LEU A 133 -5.48 -23.06 -44.36
N GLU A 134 -6.51 -22.70 -43.59
CA GLU A 134 -6.59 -23.03 -42.17
C GLU A 134 -6.64 -24.54 -41.92
N ALA A 135 -7.37 -25.29 -42.75
CA ALA A 135 -7.42 -26.75 -42.68
C ALA A 135 -6.05 -27.39 -42.97
N LEU A 136 -5.32 -26.87 -43.96
CA LEU A 136 -3.96 -27.34 -44.26
C LEU A 136 -2.97 -27.01 -43.12
N LYS A 137 -3.06 -25.82 -42.53
CA LYS A 137 -2.27 -25.46 -41.34
C LYS A 137 -2.59 -26.36 -40.14
N ASN A 138 -3.87 -26.69 -39.89
CA ASN A 138 -4.28 -27.64 -38.85
C ASN A 138 -3.68 -29.04 -39.09
N ARG A 139 -3.63 -29.49 -40.35
CA ARG A 139 -3.04 -30.78 -40.72
C ARG A 139 -1.53 -30.80 -40.49
N LEU A 140 -0.82 -29.71 -40.84
CA LEU A 140 0.61 -29.58 -40.54
C LEU A 140 0.87 -29.61 -39.02
N GLU A 141 0.06 -28.89 -38.24
CA GLU A 141 0.16 -28.88 -36.78
C GLU A 141 -0.04 -30.28 -36.18
N ALA A 142 -1.03 -31.03 -36.66
CA ALA A 142 -1.28 -32.41 -36.21
C ALA A 142 -0.11 -33.34 -36.53
N LEU A 143 0.53 -33.20 -37.70
CA LEU A 143 1.73 -33.96 -38.08
C LEU A 143 2.94 -33.60 -37.22
N ALA A 144 3.11 -32.32 -36.89
CA ALA A 144 4.25 -31.82 -36.11
C ALA A 144 4.10 -32.11 -34.60
N SER A 145 2.88 -32.26 -34.08
CA SER A 145 2.59 -32.36 -32.65
C SER A 145 3.44 -33.39 -31.88
N PRO A 146 3.59 -34.66 -32.33
CA PRO A 146 4.41 -35.64 -31.61
C PRO A 146 5.90 -35.26 -31.58
N GLN A 147 6.40 -34.68 -32.68
CA GLN A 147 7.80 -34.26 -32.79
C GLN A 147 8.09 -33.03 -31.93
N ILE A 148 7.13 -32.08 -31.87
CA ILE A 148 7.20 -30.90 -30.99
C ILE A 148 7.24 -31.34 -29.53
N VAL A 149 6.34 -32.23 -29.11
CA VAL A 149 6.31 -32.73 -27.73
C VAL A 149 7.62 -33.44 -27.37
N ALA A 150 8.16 -34.27 -28.26
CA ALA A 150 9.44 -34.93 -28.06
C ALA A 150 10.61 -33.93 -27.95
N ALA A 151 10.66 -32.94 -28.82
CA ALA A 151 11.70 -31.91 -28.82
C ALA A 151 11.66 -31.04 -27.55
N PHE A 152 10.47 -30.62 -27.12
CA PHE A 152 10.31 -29.82 -25.90
C PHE A 152 10.57 -30.63 -24.62
N THR A 153 10.14 -31.89 -24.57
CA THR A 153 10.38 -32.74 -23.40
C THR A 153 11.86 -33.08 -23.22
N SER A 154 12.59 -33.26 -24.34
CA SER A 154 14.04 -33.52 -24.34
C SER A 154 14.90 -32.25 -24.31
N GLN A 155 14.28 -31.06 -24.33
CA GLN A 155 14.96 -29.76 -24.41
C GLN A 155 15.92 -29.63 -25.61
N ALA A 156 15.62 -30.31 -26.72
CA ALA A 156 16.45 -30.27 -27.94
C ALA A 156 16.36 -28.89 -28.61
N VAL A 157 17.41 -28.07 -28.45
CA VAL A 157 17.44 -26.66 -28.92
C VAL A 157 17.30 -26.55 -30.43
N ASP A 158 18.05 -27.33 -31.20
CA ASP A 158 18.11 -27.18 -32.66
C ASP A 158 16.78 -27.58 -33.33
N GLN A 159 16.17 -28.67 -32.90
CA GLN A 159 14.85 -29.08 -33.39
C GLN A 159 13.77 -28.06 -32.98
N SER A 160 13.84 -27.54 -31.76
CA SER A 160 12.91 -26.52 -31.27
C SER A 160 13.00 -25.22 -32.07
N LYS A 161 14.21 -24.78 -32.46
CA LYS A 161 14.39 -23.61 -33.34
C LYS A 161 13.74 -23.81 -34.71
N VAL A 162 13.82 -25.01 -35.28
CA VAL A 162 13.14 -25.34 -36.55
C VAL A 162 11.63 -25.19 -36.39
N PHE A 163 11.05 -25.74 -35.32
CA PHE A 163 9.61 -25.60 -35.06
C PHE A 163 9.20 -24.15 -34.78
N VAL A 164 9.99 -23.36 -34.06
CA VAL A 164 9.72 -21.93 -33.85
C VAL A 164 9.70 -21.18 -35.18
N LYS A 165 10.67 -21.44 -36.05
CA LYS A 165 10.72 -20.82 -37.38
C LYS A 165 9.48 -21.18 -38.19
N VAL A 166 9.15 -22.47 -38.30
CA VAL A 166 8.00 -22.97 -39.04
C VAL A 166 6.68 -22.37 -38.51
N PHE A 167 6.47 -22.38 -37.18
CA PHE A 167 5.23 -21.89 -36.58
C PHE A 167 5.12 -20.36 -36.57
N THR A 168 6.25 -19.64 -36.67
CA THR A 168 6.25 -18.19 -36.94
C THR A 168 5.83 -17.90 -38.38
N GLU A 169 6.37 -18.65 -39.35
CA GLU A 169 6.07 -18.47 -40.78
C GLU A 169 4.60 -18.78 -41.13
N ILE A 170 4.00 -19.78 -40.47
CA ILE A 170 2.59 -20.13 -40.68
C ILE A 170 1.59 -19.34 -39.80
N ASP A 171 2.09 -18.37 -39.02
CA ASP A 171 1.30 -17.55 -38.09
C ASP A 171 0.52 -18.39 -37.04
N ARG A 172 1.21 -19.33 -36.38
CA ARG A 172 0.65 -20.22 -35.32
C ARG A 172 1.52 -20.31 -34.07
N MET A 173 2.23 -19.23 -33.75
CA MET A 173 3.04 -19.17 -32.53
C MET A 173 2.25 -19.44 -31.22
N PRO A 174 1.00 -18.98 -31.04
CA PRO A 174 0.22 -19.30 -29.83
C PRO A 174 0.02 -20.79 -29.59
N GLN A 175 -0.20 -21.57 -30.66
CA GLN A 175 -0.38 -23.02 -30.59
C GLN A 175 0.93 -23.71 -30.20
N LEU A 176 2.06 -23.31 -30.78
CA LEU A 176 3.38 -23.84 -30.40
C LEU A 176 3.68 -23.58 -28.92
N LEU A 177 3.40 -22.36 -28.44
CA LEU A 177 3.54 -22.00 -27.04
C LEU A 177 2.63 -22.86 -26.14
N ALA A 178 1.41 -23.19 -26.56
CA ALA A 178 0.52 -24.09 -25.82
C ALA A 178 1.13 -25.49 -25.63
N TYR A 179 1.80 -26.06 -26.65
CA TYR A 179 2.53 -27.32 -26.50
C TYR A 179 3.70 -27.18 -25.51
N TYR A 180 4.49 -26.11 -25.62
CA TYR A 180 5.59 -25.83 -24.71
C TYR A 180 5.11 -25.75 -23.25
N TYR A 181 4.05 -24.99 -22.99
CA TYR A 181 3.47 -24.87 -21.65
C TYR A 181 2.96 -26.21 -21.15
N LYS A 182 2.23 -26.97 -21.98
CA LYS A 182 1.69 -28.27 -21.59
C LYS A 182 2.78 -29.26 -21.16
N CYS A 183 3.90 -29.33 -21.89
CA CYS A 183 4.98 -30.28 -21.59
C CYS A 183 5.64 -29.97 -20.23
N HIS A 184 6.04 -28.72 -20.02
CA HIS A 184 6.76 -28.31 -18.80
C HIS A 184 5.83 -28.22 -17.59
N LYS A 185 4.60 -27.77 -17.78
CA LYS A 185 3.58 -27.72 -16.72
C LYS A 185 3.31 -29.09 -16.13
N VAL A 186 3.21 -30.14 -16.95
CA VAL A 186 2.98 -31.51 -16.45
C VAL A 186 4.12 -31.98 -15.54
N GLN A 187 5.37 -31.66 -15.86
CA GLN A 187 6.53 -32.01 -15.02
C GLN A 187 6.49 -31.29 -13.67
N LEU A 188 6.17 -29.98 -13.66
CA LEU A 188 6.08 -29.19 -12.43
C LEU A 188 4.89 -29.62 -11.56
N LEU A 189 3.75 -29.96 -12.17
CA LEU A 189 2.60 -30.49 -11.46
C LEU A 189 2.89 -31.87 -10.85
N ALA A 190 3.64 -32.73 -11.54
CA ALA A 190 4.05 -34.01 -10.99
C ALA A 190 4.98 -33.83 -9.77
N ALA A 191 5.96 -32.91 -9.85
CA ALA A 191 6.81 -32.59 -8.71
C ALA A 191 6.01 -32.09 -7.50
N TRP A 192 4.97 -31.28 -7.71
CA TRP A 192 4.06 -30.88 -6.63
C TRP A 192 3.30 -32.05 -6.03
N GLN A 193 2.76 -32.94 -6.87
CA GLN A 193 2.02 -34.12 -6.41
C GLN A 193 2.90 -35.07 -5.58
N GLU A 194 4.16 -35.25 -5.96
CA GLU A 194 5.13 -36.02 -5.18
C GLU A 194 5.41 -35.38 -3.83
N LEU A 195 5.58 -34.05 -3.78
CA LEU A 195 5.76 -33.31 -2.52
C LEU A 195 4.53 -33.41 -1.61
N CYS A 196 3.31 -33.33 -2.15
CA CYS A 196 2.08 -33.51 -1.36
C CYS A 196 1.93 -34.91 -0.77
N GLN A 197 2.49 -35.93 -1.42
CA GLN A 197 2.46 -37.32 -0.94
C GLN A 197 3.53 -37.58 0.13
N SER A 198 4.48 -36.65 0.32
CA SER A 198 5.51 -36.78 1.34
C SER A 198 4.98 -36.52 2.76
N ASP A 199 5.61 -37.14 3.76
CA ASP A 199 5.31 -36.91 5.19
C ASP A 199 5.80 -35.54 5.71
N LEU A 200 6.32 -34.68 4.84
CA LEU A 200 6.83 -33.37 5.22
C LEU A 200 5.68 -32.43 5.64
N PRO A 201 5.91 -31.53 6.60
CA PRO A 201 4.92 -30.51 6.94
C PRO A 201 4.74 -29.51 5.79
N LEU A 202 3.58 -28.87 5.72
CA LEU A 202 3.18 -28.04 4.58
C LEU A 202 4.17 -26.88 4.29
N ASP A 203 4.79 -26.28 5.31
CA ASP A 203 5.81 -25.24 5.15
C ASP A 203 7.02 -25.73 4.33
N ARG A 204 7.44 -26.98 4.55
CA ARG A 204 8.52 -27.62 3.78
C ARG A 204 8.08 -28.07 2.40
N GLN A 205 6.84 -28.54 2.27
CA GLN A 205 6.26 -28.86 0.96
C GLN A 205 6.18 -27.60 0.07
N LEU A 206 5.73 -26.46 0.63
CA LEU A 206 5.69 -25.17 -0.06
C LEU A 206 7.09 -24.69 -0.42
N ALA A 207 8.04 -24.75 0.49
CA ALA A 207 9.43 -24.40 0.19
C ALA A 207 10.00 -25.24 -0.97
N GLY A 208 9.77 -26.56 -0.96
CA GLY A 208 10.20 -27.46 -2.05
C GLY A 208 9.53 -27.14 -3.39
N LEU A 209 8.23 -26.82 -3.39
CA LEU A 209 7.51 -26.36 -4.59
C LEU A 209 8.15 -25.08 -5.15
N TYR A 210 8.38 -24.10 -4.29
CA TYR A 210 8.93 -22.81 -4.68
C TYR A 210 10.38 -22.92 -5.17
N ASP A 211 11.19 -23.76 -4.55
CA ASP A 211 12.55 -24.07 -5.03
C ASP A 211 12.50 -24.75 -6.41
N ALA A 212 11.57 -25.69 -6.63
CA ALA A 212 11.38 -26.32 -7.93
C ALA A 212 10.93 -25.32 -9.01
N LEU A 213 10.00 -24.41 -8.69
CA LEU A 213 9.54 -23.36 -9.61
C LEU A 213 10.65 -22.36 -9.93
N LEU A 214 11.46 -21.97 -8.95
CA LEU A 214 12.57 -21.03 -9.14
C LEU A 214 13.73 -21.68 -9.92
N GLY A 215 14.03 -22.96 -9.66
CA GLY A 215 14.95 -23.76 -10.47
C GLY A 215 14.46 -23.91 -11.91
N ALA A 216 13.15 -24.16 -12.10
CA ALA A 216 12.53 -24.20 -13.42
C ALA A 216 12.62 -22.84 -14.12
N TRP A 217 12.41 -21.73 -13.42
CA TRP A 217 12.60 -20.40 -13.98
C TRP A 217 14.01 -20.22 -14.57
N HIS A 218 15.06 -20.52 -13.79
CA HIS A 218 16.44 -20.35 -14.23
C HIS A 218 16.85 -21.30 -15.36
N THR A 219 16.42 -22.55 -15.32
CA THR A 219 16.71 -23.51 -16.40
C THR A 219 15.96 -23.16 -17.68
N GLN A 220 14.67 -22.83 -17.57
CA GLN A 220 13.85 -22.50 -18.73
C GLN A 220 14.22 -21.15 -19.33
N ILE A 221 14.66 -20.15 -18.56
CA ILE A 221 15.10 -18.89 -19.16
C ILE A 221 16.39 -19.05 -19.98
N GLN A 222 17.33 -19.87 -19.52
CA GLN A 222 18.57 -20.17 -20.24
C GLN A 222 18.29 -20.91 -21.56
N TRP A 223 17.32 -21.82 -21.55
CA TRP A 223 16.88 -22.53 -22.73
C TRP A 223 16.05 -21.64 -23.68
N ALA A 224 15.03 -20.96 -23.15
CA ALA A 224 14.11 -20.12 -23.92
C ALA A 224 14.82 -18.97 -24.62
N THR A 225 15.89 -18.40 -24.05
CA THR A 225 16.69 -17.34 -24.69
C THR A 225 17.33 -17.81 -26.00
N GLN A 226 17.54 -19.12 -26.17
CA GLN A 226 18.10 -19.68 -27.40
C GLN A 226 17.03 -19.97 -28.46
N VAL A 227 15.76 -20.06 -28.07
CA VAL A 227 14.67 -20.62 -28.90
C VAL A 227 13.61 -19.56 -29.23
N PHE A 228 13.24 -18.71 -28.27
CA PHE A 228 12.18 -17.72 -28.39
C PHE A 228 12.70 -16.28 -28.38
N GLN A 229 11.99 -15.38 -29.06
CA GLN A 229 12.32 -13.95 -29.10
C GLN A 229 12.05 -13.22 -27.77
N LYS A 230 11.05 -13.66 -27.01
CA LYS A 230 10.66 -13.08 -25.71
C LYS A 230 10.73 -14.13 -24.60
N PRO A 231 11.92 -14.55 -24.17
CA PRO A 231 12.10 -15.68 -23.27
C PRO A 231 11.43 -15.46 -21.90
N HIS A 232 11.57 -14.26 -21.33
CA HIS A 232 10.99 -13.93 -20.03
C HIS A 232 9.45 -14.01 -20.02
N GLU A 233 8.79 -13.51 -21.06
CA GLU A 233 7.32 -13.55 -21.16
C GLU A 233 6.82 -15.00 -21.23
N VAL A 234 7.49 -15.85 -22.00
CA VAL A 234 7.16 -17.27 -22.12
C VAL A 234 7.31 -17.98 -20.76
N VAL A 235 8.42 -17.79 -20.06
CA VAL A 235 8.63 -18.45 -18.77
C VAL A 235 7.69 -17.89 -17.68
N MET A 236 7.36 -16.59 -17.69
CA MET A 236 6.36 -16.02 -16.77
C MET A 236 5.00 -16.66 -16.97
N VAL A 237 4.55 -16.79 -18.22
CA VAL A 237 3.26 -17.44 -18.53
C VAL A 237 3.26 -18.91 -18.10
N LEU A 238 4.38 -19.63 -18.25
CA LEU A 238 4.51 -21.00 -17.74
C LEU A 238 4.30 -21.06 -16.22
N LEU A 239 4.95 -20.17 -15.45
CA LEU A 239 4.78 -20.12 -13.99
C LEU A 239 3.35 -19.76 -13.59
N ILE A 240 2.74 -18.74 -14.21
CA ILE A 240 1.34 -18.34 -13.96
C ILE A 240 0.40 -19.52 -14.20
N GLN A 241 0.53 -20.20 -15.35
CA GLN A 241 -0.33 -21.36 -15.68
C GLN A 241 -0.09 -22.58 -14.80
N THR A 242 1.11 -22.72 -14.25
CA THR A 242 1.46 -23.81 -13.32
C THR A 242 0.85 -23.53 -11.95
N LEU A 243 1.10 -22.35 -11.37
CA LEU A 243 0.53 -21.91 -10.10
C LEU A 243 -1.01 -21.98 -10.10
N GLY A 244 -1.64 -21.54 -11.18
CA GLY A 244 -3.10 -21.58 -11.33
C GLY A 244 -3.71 -22.98 -11.52
N ALA A 245 -2.90 -24.01 -11.76
CA ALA A 245 -3.36 -25.37 -12.03
C ALA A 245 -2.79 -26.41 -11.05
N LEU A 246 -2.17 -25.97 -9.95
CA LEU A 246 -1.70 -26.85 -8.88
C LEU A 246 -2.88 -27.66 -8.34
N MET A 247 -2.67 -28.97 -8.20
CA MET A 247 -3.62 -29.92 -7.64
C MET A 247 -2.88 -30.79 -6.61
N PRO A 248 -3.23 -30.70 -5.30
CA PRO A 248 -4.22 -29.80 -4.69
C PRO A 248 -3.83 -28.32 -4.86
N SER A 249 -4.82 -27.43 -4.88
CA SER A 249 -4.59 -25.98 -5.06
C SER A 249 -3.97 -25.36 -3.81
N LEU A 250 -3.16 -24.31 -3.98
CA LEU A 250 -2.55 -23.60 -2.85
C LEU A 250 -3.59 -23.11 -1.82
N PRO A 251 -4.72 -22.49 -2.22
CA PRO A 251 -5.75 -22.08 -1.24
C PRO A 251 -6.31 -23.26 -0.43
N SER A 252 -6.52 -24.42 -1.05
CA SER A 252 -7.02 -25.62 -0.34
C SER A 252 -5.97 -26.21 0.60
N CYS A 253 -4.68 -26.12 0.24
CA CYS A 253 -3.60 -26.59 1.11
C CYS A 253 -3.46 -25.67 2.33
N LEU A 254 -3.51 -24.35 2.11
CA LEU A 254 -3.47 -23.35 3.18
C LEU A 254 -4.66 -23.49 4.12
N SER A 255 -5.89 -23.62 3.60
CA SER A 255 -7.08 -23.76 4.45
C SER A 255 -6.99 -24.99 5.35
N ASN A 256 -6.65 -26.16 4.79
CA ASN A 256 -6.48 -27.39 5.56
C ASN A 256 -5.30 -27.31 6.54
N GLY A 257 -4.20 -26.67 6.16
CA GLY A 257 -3.04 -26.46 7.04
C GLY A 257 -3.36 -25.57 8.24
N VAL A 258 -4.16 -24.53 8.03
CA VAL A 258 -4.61 -23.58 9.05
C VAL A 258 -5.67 -24.20 9.95
N GLU A 259 -6.66 -24.90 9.39
CA GLU A 259 -7.71 -25.61 10.16
C GLU A 259 -7.11 -26.66 11.11
N ARG A 260 -6.07 -27.39 10.68
CA ARG A 260 -5.37 -28.39 11.51
C ARG A 260 -4.60 -27.78 12.69
N ALA A 261 -4.17 -26.53 12.58
CA ALA A 261 -3.43 -25.85 13.64
C ALA A 261 -4.31 -25.44 14.83
N GLY A 262 -5.63 -25.31 14.59
CA GLY A 262 -6.56 -24.78 15.57
C GLY A 262 -6.47 -23.25 15.73
N PRO A 263 -7.42 -22.66 16.48
CA PRO A 263 -7.58 -21.19 16.55
C PRO A 263 -6.41 -20.48 17.26
N GLU A 264 -5.68 -21.16 18.15
CA GLU A 264 -4.59 -20.55 18.91
C GLU A 264 -3.32 -20.34 18.06
N GLN A 265 -3.12 -21.17 17.03
CA GLN A 265 -1.92 -21.15 16.19
C GLN A 265 -2.22 -20.74 14.74
N GLU A 266 -3.48 -20.39 14.44
CA GLU A 266 -3.97 -20.05 13.11
C GLU A 266 -3.06 -19.03 12.39
N LEU A 267 -2.85 -17.88 13.04
CA LEU A 267 -2.04 -16.79 12.48
C LEU A 267 -0.55 -17.14 12.41
N THR A 268 -0.02 -17.81 13.43
CA THR A 268 1.39 -18.21 13.49
C THR A 268 1.74 -19.17 12.36
N ARG A 269 0.88 -20.17 12.09
CA ARG A 269 1.09 -21.14 11.00
C ARG A 269 0.91 -20.51 9.62
N LEU A 270 -0.06 -19.61 9.48
CA LEU A 270 -0.23 -18.83 8.24
C LEU A 270 1.02 -17.99 7.93
N LEU A 271 1.62 -17.37 8.94
CA LEU A 271 2.85 -16.59 8.81
C LEU A 271 4.05 -17.46 8.40
N GLU A 272 4.16 -18.69 8.90
CA GLU A 272 5.19 -19.65 8.47
C GLU A 272 5.03 -20.02 6.99
N PHE A 273 3.80 -20.29 6.54
CA PHE A 273 3.54 -20.57 5.12
C PHE A 273 3.87 -19.35 4.25
N TYR A 274 3.46 -18.16 4.70
CA TYR A 274 3.72 -16.91 3.99
C TYR A 274 5.22 -16.63 3.86
N ASP A 275 6.04 -16.98 4.85
CA ASP A 275 7.49 -16.80 4.74
C ASP A 275 8.05 -17.58 3.54
N ALA A 276 7.66 -18.84 3.34
CA ALA A 276 8.11 -19.62 2.19
C ALA A 276 7.75 -18.93 0.87
N THR A 277 6.52 -18.40 0.77
CA THR A 277 6.06 -17.65 -0.40
C THR A 277 6.79 -16.31 -0.57
N ALA A 278 7.10 -15.59 0.50
CA ALA A 278 7.80 -14.32 0.45
C ALA A 278 9.27 -14.49 0.02
N HIS A 279 9.92 -15.57 0.47
CA HIS A 279 11.27 -15.94 0.01
C HIS A 279 11.27 -16.25 -1.49
N PHE A 280 10.29 -17.02 -1.96
CA PHE A 280 10.09 -17.29 -3.39
C PHE A 280 9.86 -16.02 -4.22
N ALA A 281 8.93 -15.16 -3.77
CA ALA A 281 8.61 -13.90 -4.43
C ALA A 281 9.84 -12.99 -4.54
N LYS A 282 10.62 -12.88 -3.46
CA LYS A 282 11.88 -12.11 -3.47
C LYS A 282 12.92 -12.73 -4.41
N GLY A 283 12.99 -14.06 -4.49
CA GLY A 283 13.85 -14.76 -5.44
C GLY A 283 13.49 -14.44 -6.89
N LEU A 284 12.20 -14.46 -7.23
CA LEU A 284 11.70 -14.07 -8.55
C LEU A 284 11.90 -12.57 -8.83
N GLU A 285 11.63 -11.71 -7.86
CA GLU A 285 11.87 -10.26 -7.97
C GLU A 285 13.34 -9.99 -8.32
N MET A 286 14.29 -10.60 -7.59
CA MET A 286 15.73 -10.43 -7.84
C MET A 286 16.15 -10.99 -9.21
N ALA A 287 15.51 -12.05 -9.69
CA ALA A 287 15.78 -12.60 -11.01
C ALA A 287 15.23 -11.72 -12.16
N LEU A 288 14.14 -10.99 -11.92
CA LEU A 288 13.47 -10.12 -12.89
C LEU A 288 13.97 -8.66 -12.85
N LEU A 289 14.53 -8.22 -11.73
CA LEU A 289 14.98 -6.84 -11.50
C LEU A 289 15.95 -6.31 -12.58
N PRO A 290 16.95 -7.07 -13.07
CA PRO A 290 17.92 -6.55 -14.04
C PRO A 290 17.31 -6.13 -15.38
N HIS A 291 16.15 -6.66 -15.75
CA HIS A 291 15.52 -6.46 -17.07
C HIS A 291 14.08 -5.93 -16.96
N LEU A 292 13.70 -5.35 -15.80
CA LEU A 292 12.33 -4.92 -15.51
C LEU A 292 11.73 -3.96 -16.56
N HIS A 293 12.56 -3.10 -17.18
CA HIS A 293 12.13 -2.14 -18.21
C HIS A 293 11.83 -2.79 -19.57
N GLU A 294 12.33 -4.01 -19.80
CA GLU A 294 12.14 -4.77 -21.04
C GLU A 294 11.01 -5.80 -20.91
N HIS A 295 10.53 -6.03 -19.70
CA HIS A 295 9.48 -7.01 -19.41
C HIS A 295 8.08 -6.45 -19.65
N ASN A 296 7.17 -7.33 -20.06
CA ASN A 296 5.75 -7.02 -20.10
C ASN A 296 5.22 -6.90 -18.67
N LEU A 297 5.10 -5.66 -18.17
CA LEU A 297 4.67 -5.36 -16.80
C LEU A 297 3.31 -5.98 -16.46
N VAL A 298 2.40 -6.14 -17.42
CA VAL A 298 1.11 -6.80 -17.20
C VAL A 298 1.30 -8.26 -16.79
N LYS A 299 2.23 -8.97 -17.44
CA LYS A 299 2.56 -10.36 -17.10
C LYS A 299 3.31 -10.49 -15.78
N VAL A 300 4.14 -9.51 -15.45
CA VAL A 300 4.76 -9.45 -14.12
C VAL A 300 3.68 -9.29 -13.04
N THR A 301 2.69 -8.42 -13.25
CA THR A 301 1.57 -8.24 -12.31
C THR A 301 0.70 -9.51 -12.20
N GLU A 302 0.38 -10.18 -13.31
CA GLU A 302 -0.34 -11.47 -13.28
C GLU A 302 0.42 -12.54 -12.48
N LEU A 303 1.76 -12.56 -12.58
CA LEU A 303 2.60 -13.47 -11.80
C LEU A 303 2.59 -13.12 -10.31
N VAL A 304 2.71 -11.84 -9.97
CA VAL A 304 2.63 -11.35 -8.59
C VAL A 304 1.27 -11.71 -7.97
N ASP A 305 0.17 -11.46 -8.69
CA ASP A 305 -1.18 -11.83 -8.27
C ASP A 305 -1.26 -13.36 -8.07
N ALA A 306 -0.77 -14.18 -9.00
CA ALA A 306 -0.77 -15.65 -8.87
C ALA A 306 0.02 -16.17 -7.65
N VAL A 307 1.05 -15.46 -7.19
CA VAL A 307 1.87 -15.84 -6.03
C VAL A 307 1.19 -15.45 -4.70
N TYR A 308 0.60 -14.25 -4.62
CA TYR A 308 0.06 -13.71 -3.36
C TYR A 308 -1.45 -13.92 -3.17
N ASP A 309 -2.22 -14.11 -4.24
CA ASP A 309 -3.68 -14.31 -4.17
C ASP A 309 -4.13 -15.43 -3.22
N PRO A 310 -3.41 -16.56 -3.03
CA PRO A 310 -3.79 -17.56 -2.04
C PRO A 310 -3.88 -17.02 -0.60
N TYR A 311 -3.15 -15.95 -0.26
CA TYR A 311 -3.13 -15.35 1.08
C TYR A 311 -4.11 -14.19 1.25
N LYS A 312 -4.61 -13.64 0.15
CA LYS A 312 -5.49 -12.48 0.13
C LYS A 312 -6.75 -12.62 1.02
N PRO A 313 -7.48 -13.76 1.07
CA PRO A 313 -8.62 -13.91 1.97
C PRO A 313 -8.25 -13.76 3.45
N TYR A 314 -7.04 -14.17 3.82
CA TYR A 314 -6.52 -14.05 5.18
C TYR A 314 -5.96 -12.65 5.46
N GLN A 315 -5.34 -12.01 4.46
CA GLN A 315 -4.88 -10.62 4.57
C GLN A 315 -6.03 -9.63 4.77
N LEU A 316 -7.20 -9.88 4.16
CA LEU A 316 -8.42 -9.10 4.38
C LEU A 316 -9.02 -9.32 5.79
N LYS A 317 -8.82 -10.50 6.38
CA LYS A 317 -9.27 -10.84 7.74
C LYS A 317 -8.19 -10.66 8.81
N TYR A 318 -7.05 -10.06 8.45
CA TYR A 318 -5.90 -9.97 9.33
C TYR A 318 -6.21 -9.29 10.66
N GLY A 319 -7.04 -8.24 10.66
CA GLY A 319 -7.47 -7.53 11.87
C GLY A 319 -8.11 -8.46 12.90
N ASP A 320 -9.09 -9.26 12.46
CA ASP A 320 -9.82 -10.20 13.32
C ASP A 320 -8.91 -11.33 13.81
N MET A 321 -8.04 -11.85 12.94
CA MET A 321 -7.09 -12.92 13.28
C MET A 321 -6.05 -12.45 14.29
N GLU A 322 -5.47 -11.25 14.10
CA GLU A 322 -4.51 -10.67 15.03
C GLU A 322 -5.17 -10.32 16.37
N GLU A 323 -6.42 -9.82 16.37
CA GLU A 323 -7.18 -9.59 17.59
C GLU A 323 -7.39 -10.89 18.37
N SER A 324 -7.90 -11.95 17.73
CA SER A 324 -8.09 -13.25 18.36
C SER A 324 -6.79 -13.80 18.97
N ASN A 325 -5.71 -13.78 18.19
CA ASN A 325 -4.39 -14.24 18.62
C ASN A 325 -3.87 -13.44 19.83
N LEU A 326 -3.97 -12.10 19.80
CA LEU A 326 -3.55 -11.25 20.90
C LEU A 326 -4.38 -11.47 22.17
N LEU A 327 -5.69 -11.64 22.03
CA LEU A 327 -6.56 -11.91 23.17
C LEU A 327 -6.22 -13.26 23.79
N ILE A 328 -6.01 -14.33 22.99
CA ILE A 328 -5.61 -15.65 23.50
C ILE A 328 -4.28 -15.55 24.27
N GLN A 329 -3.26 -14.91 23.68
CA GLN A 329 -1.96 -14.73 24.32
C GLN A 329 -2.05 -13.90 25.61
N MET A 330 -2.90 -12.86 25.64
CA MET A 330 -3.13 -12.05 26.84
C MET A 330 -3.81 -12.85 27.96
N SER A 331 -4.77 -13.73 27.66
CA SER A 331 -5.37 -14.60 28.71
C SER A 331 -4.37 -15.57 29.34
N ALA A 332 -3.30 -15.93 28.64
CA ALA A 332 -2.24 -16.76 29.17
C ALA A 332 -1.28 -15.98 30.09
N VAL A 333 -1.36 -14.64 30.16
CA VAL A 333 -0.56 -13.82 31.07
C VAL A 333 -1.25 -13.79 32.44
N PRO A 334 -0.67 -14.44 33.47
CA PRO A 334 -1.23 -14.36 34.80
C PRO A 334 -1.02 -12.96 35.38
N LEU A 335 -2.10 -12.36 35.90
CA LEU A 335 -2.06 -11.09 36.64
C LEU A 335 -2.37 -11.30 38.12
N GLU A 336 -3.10 -12.38 38.44
CA GLU A 336 -3.46 -12.75 39.80
C GLU A 336 -2.88 -14.12 40.16
N HIS A 337 -2.01 -14.14 41.16
CA HIS A 337 -1.48 -15.36 41.76
C HIS A 337 -1.18 -15.10 43.24
N GLY A 338 -1.38 -16.10 44.10
CA GLY A 338 -0.89 -16.09 45.49
C GLY A 338 -1.35 -14.90 46.35
N GLU A 339 -0.39 -14.38 47.12
CA GLU A 339 -0.59 -13.26 48.04
C GLU A 339 -0.58 -11.91 47.33
N VAL A 340 -0.89 -10.83 48.06
CA VAL A 340 -0.91 -9.47 47.50
C VAL A 340 0.44 -9.09 46.88
N ILE A 341 1.55 -9.49 47.50
CA ILE A 341 2.89 -9.18 46.99
C ILE A 341 3.18 -9.87 45.65
N ASP A 342 2.71 -11.11 45.47
CA ASP A 342 2.85 -11.88 44.24
C ASP A 342 2.02 -11.22 43.12
N CYS A 343 0.77 -10.82 43.42
CA CYS A 343 -0.05 -10.03 42.51
C CYS A 343 0.67 -8.75 42.06
N VAL A 344 1.29 -7.99 42.98
CA VAL A 344 2.01 -6.76 42.65
C VAL A 344 3.22 -7.03 41.76
N GLN A 345 3.94 -8.13 41.99
CA GLN A 345 5.07 -8.52 41.15
C GLN A 345 4.60 -8.93 39.75
N GLU A 346 3.55 -9.74 39.63
CA GLU A 346 2.98 -10.13 38.34
C GLU A 346 2.45 -8.93 37.55
N LEU A 347 1.80 -7.95 38.20
CA LEU A 347 1.38 -6.70 37.57
C LEU A 347 2.57 -5.89 37.03
N SER A 348 3.73 -5.95 37.68
CA SER A 348 4.95 -5.29 37.19
C SER A 348 5.54 -6.05 35.99
N HIS A 349 5.63 -7.39 36.07
CA HIS A 349 6.12 -8.22 34.97
C HIS A 349 5.21 -8.18 33.73
N SER A 350 3.90 -8.00 33.91
CA SER A 350 2.92 -7.97 32.83
C SER A 350 3.07 -6.76 31.91
N VAL A 351 3.69 -5.67 32.37
CA VAL A 351 3.95 -4.48 31.53
C VAL A 351 4.85 -4.85 30.35
N ASN A 352 5.97 -5.52 30.61
CA ASN A 352 6.90 -5.95 29.56
C ASN A 352 6.25 -6.97 28.62
N LYS A 353 5.42 -7.89 29.16
CA LYS A 353 4.68 -8.86 28.35
C LYS A 353 3.68 -8.16 27.41
N LEU A 354 2.89 -7.20 27.91
CA LEU A 354 1.94 -6.42 27.12
C LEU A 354 2.61 -5.72 25.93
N PHE A 355 3.69 -4.97 26.18
CA PHE A 355 4.37 -4.24 25.11
C PHE A 355 5.19 -5.16 24.18
N GLY A 356 5.66 -6.30 24.68
CA GLY A 356 6.22 -7.36 23.84
C GLY A 356 5.20 -7.93 22.85
N LEU A 357 3.98 -8.24 23.33
CA LEU A 357 2.87 -8.68 22.48
C LEU A 357 2.47 -7.61 21.45
N ALA A 358 2.35 -6.36 21.88
CA ALA A 358 2.00 -5.24 21.01
C ALA A 358 3.07 -5.00 19.93
N SER A 359 4.37 -5.06 20.28
CA SER A 359 5.47 -4.90 19.32
C SER A 359 5.51 -6.05 18.32
N ALA A 360 5.33 -7.29 18.79
CA ALA A 360 5.26 -8.45 17.91
C ALA A 360 4.07 -8.38 16.93
N ALA A 361 2.93 -7.78 17.32
CA ALA A 361 1.79 -7.54 16.43
C ALA A 361 2.13 -6.56 15.30
N VAL A 362 2.93 -5.51 15.60
CA VAL A 362 3.43 -4.59 14.57
C VAL A 362 4.31 -5.31 13.58
N ASP A 363 5.25 -6.13 14.07
CA ASP A 363 6.17 -6.90 13.20
C ASP A 363 5.40 -7.91 12.32
N ARG A 364 4.41 -8.62 12.88
CA ARG A 364 3.53 -9.51 12.11
C ARG A 364 2.76 -8.76 11.03
N CYS A 365 2.22 -7.58 11.35
CA CYS A 365 1.46 -6.77 10.41
C CYS A 365 2.33 -6.34 9.23
N VAL A 366 3.54 -5.85 9.51
CA VAL A 366 4.50 -5.45 8.47
C VAL A 366 4.89 -6.65 7.62
N ARG A 367 5.20 -7.78 8.25
CA ARG A 367 5.64 -9.00 7.56
C ARG A 367 4.56 -9.56 6.63
N PHE A 368 3.30 -9.63 7.08
CA PHE A 368 2.23 -10.31 6.32
C PHE A 368 1.48 -9.41 5.34
N THR A 369 1.30 -8.14 5.69
CA THR A 369 0.46 -7.21 4.91
C THR A 369 1.25 -6.05 4.31
N ASN A 370 2.56 -5.96 4.56
CA ASN A 370 3.42 -4.88 4.09
C ASN A 370 2.89 -3.47 4.50
N GLY A 371 2.21 -3.42 5.66
CA GLY A 371 1.63 -2.20 6.23
C GLY A 371 0.19 -1.88 5.80
N LEU A 372 -0.39 -2.62 4.84
CA LEU A 372 -1.77 -2.40 4.39
C LEU A 372 -2.81 -2.78 5.47
N GLY A 373 -2.49 -3.75 6.34
CA GLY A 373 -3.34 -4.17 7.47
C GLY A 373 -3.33 -3.25 8.69
N THR A 374 -2.83 -2.01 8.57
CA THR A 374 -2.67 -1.09 9.71
C THR A 374 -4.01 -0.76 10.39
N CYS A 375 -5.11 -0.62 9.63
CA CYS A 375 -6.44 -0.37 10.20
C CYS A 375 -6.86 -1.50 11.15
N GLY A 376 -6.77 -2.75 10.68
CA GLY A 376 -7.00 -3.95 11.48
C GLY A 376 -6.06 -4.06 12.68
N LEU A 377 -4.76 -3.78 12.51
CA LEU A 377 -3.78 -3.76 13.61
C LEU A 377 -4.17 -2.77 14.71
N LEU A 378 -4.58 -1.55 14.35
CA LEU A 378 -5.00 -0.53 15.33
C LEU A 378 -6.26 -0.96 16.09
N SER A 379 -7.17 -1.68 15.44
CA SER A 379 -8.33 -2.29 16.11
C SER A 379 -7.88 -3.36 17.11
N ALA A 380 -7.07 -4.32 16.67
CA ALA A 380 -6.55 -5.41 17.49
C ALA A 380 -5.76 -4.91 18.71
N LEU A 381 -4.93 -3.87 18.54
CA LEU A 381 -4.20 -3.23 19.65
C LEU A 381 -5.16 -2.59 20.65
N LYS A 382 -6.22 -1.91 20.20
CA LYS A 382 -7.23 -1.33 21.12
C LYS A 382 -7.89 -2.43 21.96
N SER A 383 -8.26 -3.55 21.34
CA SER A 383 -8.84 -4.71 22.05
C SER A 383 -7.85 -5.34 23.04
N LEU A 384 -6.58 -5.48 22.66
CA LEU A 384 -5.50 -5.95 23.55
C LEU A 384 -5.39 -5.08 24.81
N PHE A 385 -5.27 -3.76 24.65
CA PHE A 385 -5.17 -2.84 25.78
C PHE A 385 -6.46 -2.83 26.62
N ALA A 386 -7.64 -2.92 25.99
CA ALA A 386 -8.90 -2.98 26.70
C ALA A 386 -9.00 -4.24 27.60
N LYS A 387 -8.63 -5.42 27.07
CA LYS A 387 -8.56 -6.66 27.85
C LYS A 387 -7.57 -6.54 29.00
N TYR A 388 -6.35 -6.06 28.73
CA TYR A 388 -5.35 -5.86 29.77
C TYR A 388 -5.83 -4.94 30.89
N VAL A 389 -6.44 -3.79 30.56
CA VAL A 389 -6.98 -2.86 31.56
C VAL A 389 -8.09 -3.52 32.37
N SER A 390 -8.96 -4.32 31.74
CA SER A 390 -10.02 -5.07 32.44
C SER A 390 -9.42 -6.05 33.46
N ASP A 391 -8.47 -6.88 33.03
CA ASP A 391 -7.87 -7.91 33.89
C ASP A 391 -7.02 -7.28 35.02
N PHE A 392 -6.30 -6.19 34.73
CA PHE A 392 -5.59 -5.39 35.74
C PHE A 392 -6.56 -4.79 36.75
N THR A 393 -7.69 -4.23 36.29
CA THR A 393 -8.72 -3.66 37.16
C THR A 393 -9.31 -4.73 38.09
N SER A 394 -9.59 -5.93 37.57
CA SER A 394 -10.04 -7.08 38.36
C SER A 394 -9.02 -7.46 39.44
N THR A 395 -7.74 -7.52 39.07
CA THR A 395 -6.64 -7.79 40.01
C THR A 395 -6.56 -6.71 41.09
N LEU A 396 -6.73 -5.44 40.74
CA LEU A 396 -6.74 -4.32 41.68
C LEU A 396 -7.92 -4.42 42.67
N GLN A 397 -9.09 -4.86 42.21
CA GLN A 397 -10.23 -5.16 43.08
C GLN A 397 -9.96 -6.36 44.00
N SER A 398 -9.28 -7.40 43.52
CA SER A 398 -8.87 -8.53 44.35
C SER A 398 -7.88 -8.09 45.43
N VAL A 399 -6.85 -7.30 45.07
CA VAL A 399 -5.90 -6.72 46.02
C VAL A 399 -6.62 -5.87 47.07
N ARG A 400 -7.60 -5.05 46.67
CA ARG A 400 -8.42 -4.25 47.60
C ARG A 400 -9.13 -5.12 48.64
N LYS A 401 -9.74 -6.23 48.20
CA LYS A 401 -10.41 -7.20 49.08
C LYS A 401 -9.43 -7.94 49.99
N LYS A 402 -8.30 -8.41 49.46
CA LYS A 402 -7.23 -9.09 50.23
C LYS A 402 -6.64 -8.17 51.31
N CYS A 403 -6.53 -6.86 51.03
CA CYS A 403 -6.11 -5.84 51.98
C CYS A 403 -7.20 -5.42 52.99
N LYS A 404 -8.43 -5.98 52.90
CA LYS A 404 -9.58 -5.66 53.78
C LYS A 404 -9.87 -4.16 53.88
N LEU A 405 -9.79 -3.44 52.76
CA LEU A 405 -9.94 -1.98 52.77
C LEU A 405 -11.38 -1.50 52.95
N ASP A 406 -12.37 -2.38 52.73
CA ASP A 406 -13.80 -2.02 52.75
C ASP A 406 -14.48 -2.37 54.10
N ASP A 407 -13.86 -3.21 54.95
CA ASP A 407 -14.40 -3.64 56.25
C ASP A 407 -13.55 -3.14 57.42
N ILE A 408 -14.18 -2.49 58.40
CA ILE A 408 -13.56 -2.16 59.70
C ILE A 408 -14.13 -3.12 60.73
N PRO A 409 -13.40 -4.17 61.15
CA PRO A 409 -13.86 -5.05 62.22
C PRO A 409 -14.04 -4.24 63.52
N PRO A 410 -15.17 -4.38 64.22
CA PRO A 410 -15.52 -3.55 65.38
C PRO A 410 -14.52 -3.68 66.55
N ASP A 411 -13.75 -4.77 66.63
CA ASP A 411 -12.78 -5.07 67.70
C ASP A 411 -11.33 -5.23 67.22
N SER A 412 -10.97 -4.62 66.08
CA SER A 412 -9.59 -4.68 65.59
C SER A 412 -8.65 -3.84 66.47
N LEU A 413 -7.73 -4.51 67.18
CA LEU A 413 -6.55 -3.87 67.77
C LEU A 413 -5.72 -3.23 66.65
N PHE A 414 -5.25 -2.00 66.86
CA PHE A 414 -4.40 -1.33 65.88
C PHE A 414 -3.06 -2.07 65.73
N GLN A 415 -2.77 -2.55 64.52
CA GLN A 415 -1.48 -3.06 64.10
C GLN A 415 -0.86 -2.10 63.07
N GLU A 416 0.43 -1.77 63.23
CA GLU A 416 1.22 -0.90 62.35
C GLU A 416 1.58 -1.56 61.00
N ASP A 417 0.61 -2.16 60.33
CA ASP A 417 0.84 -2.84 59.05
C ASP A 417 0.63 -1.86 57.88
N TRP A 418 1.73 -1.24 57.44
CA TRP A 418 1.80 -0.36 56.26
C TRP A 418 2.01 -1.11 54.94
N THR A 419 1.99 -2.44 54.96
CA THR A 419 2.22 -3.32 53.81
C THR A 419 1.23 -3.04 52.67
N ALA A 420 -0.04 -2.81 52.98
CA ALA A 420 -1.07 -2.45 51.99
C ALA A 420 -0.72 -1.14 51.27
N PHE A 421 -0.24 -0.12 52.00
CA PHE A 421 0.18 1.15 51.43
C PHE A 421 1.44 1.01 50.57
N GLN A 422 2.45 0.27 51.05
CA GLN A 422 3.66 -0.02 50.29
C GLN A 422 3.36 -0.75 48.96
N ASN A 423 2.45 -1.74 49.00
CA ASN A 423 1.99 -2.44 47.80
C ASN A 423 1.24 -1.50 46.84
N SER A 424 0.44 -0.58 47.39
CA SER A 424 -0.29 0.42 46.60
C SER A 424 0.65 1.38 45.87
N ILE A 425 1.73 1.83 46.52
CA ILE A 425 2.78 2.65 45.90
C ILE A 425 3.46 1.90 44.74
N ARG A 426 3.79 0.62 44.93
CA ARG A 426 4.38 -0.22 43.87
C ARG A 426 3.45 -0.36 42.66
N ILE A 427 2.14 -0.50 42.90
CA ILE A 427 1.13 -0.50 41.82
C ILE A 427 1.09 0.86 41.11
N ILE A 428 1.13 1.98 41.85
CA ILE A 428 1.19 3.33 41.25
C ILE A 428 2.44 3.48 40.38
N ALA A 429 3.61 3.03 40.85
CA ALA A 429 4.84 3.04 40.07
C ALA A 429 4.68 2.24 38.77
N THR A 430 4.05 1.06 38.84
CA THR A 430 3.73 0.21 37.69
C THR A 430 2.78 0.91 36.70
N CYS A 431 1.75 1.61 37.18
CA CYS A 431 0.85 2.42 36.35
C CYS A 431 1.58 3.60 35.67
N GLY A 432 2.53 4.22 36.37
CA GLY A 432 3.40 5.26 35.81
C GLY A 432 4.30 4.71 34.70
N GLU A 433 4.87 3.54 34.91
CA GLU A 433 5.66 2.82 33.90
C GLU A 433 4.81 2.45 32.67
N LEU A 434 3.59 1.93 32.86
CA LEU A 434 2.62 1.65 31.79
C LEU A 434 2.34 2.87 30.92
N LEU A 435 2.10 4.04 31.54
CA LEU A 435 1.83 5.28 30.80
C LEU A 435 3.05 5.76 29.99
N ARG A 436 4.26 5.60 30.55
CA ARG A 436 5.51 5.95 29.87
C ARG A 436 5.74 5.06 28.65
N HIS A 437 5.70 3.73 28.83
CA HIS A 437 5.87 2.77 27.72
C HIS A 437 4.76 2.91 26.67
N CYS A 438 3.53 3.26 27.07
CA CYS A 438 2.45 3.52 26.10
C CYS A 438 2.78 4.71 25.18
N GLY A 439 3.37 5.78 25.71
CA GLY A 439 3.81 6.92 24.90
C GLY A 439 4.96 6.57 23.97
N ASP A 440 5.97 5.84 24.47
CA ASP A 440 7.11 5.40 23.67
C ASP A 440 6.67 4.46 22.53
N PHE A 441 5.78 3.51 22.84
CA PHE A 441 5.23 2.57 21.88
C PHE A 441 4.40 3.27 20.80
N GLU A 442 3.56 4.25 21.16
CA GLU A 442 2.77 5.02 20.20
C GLU A 442 3.65 5.76 19.18
N GLN A 443 4.79 6.31 19.63
CA GLN A 443 5.75 6.95 18.73
C GLN A 443 6.44 5.94 17.80
N GLN A 444 6.83 4.78 18.33
CA GLN A 444 7.43 3.70 17.54
C GLN A 444 6.45 3.16 16.49
N LEU A 445 5.19 2.97 16.88
CA LEU A 445 4.11 2.52 16.00
C LEU A 445 3.90 3.48 14.83
N ALA A 446 3.78 4.78 15.11
CA ALA A 446 3.62 5.79 14.06
C ALA A 446 4.80 5.81 13.07
N ASN A 447 6.03 5.75 13.58
CA ASN A 447 7.24 5.70 12.76
C ASN A 447 7.27 4.43 11.89
N ARG A 448 6.92 3.27 12.46
CA ARG A 448 6.85 1.99 11.73
C ARG A 448 5.81 2.05 10.60
N ILE A 449 4.59 2.51 10.89
CA ILE A 449 3.51 2.67 9.90
C ILE A 449 3.96 3.59 8.75
N LEU A 450 4.56 4.75 9.07
CA LEU A 450 5.04 5.68 8.04
C LEU A 450 6.18 5.09 7.21
N SER A 451 7.10 4.33 7.82
CA SER A 451 8.22 3.72 7.09
C SER A 451 7.80 2.63 6.11
N THR A 452 6.69 1.93 6.37
CA THR A 452 6.22 0.78 5.57
C THR A 452 5.10 1.17 4.63
N ALA A 453 4.02 1.75 5.15
CA ALA A 453 2.84 2.13 4.38
C ALA A 453 2.94 3.54 3.78
N GLY A 454 3.88 4.38 4.25
CA GLY A 454 4.09 5.72 3.69
C GLY A 454 4.50 5.72 2.21
N LYS A 455 5.04 4.62 1.68
CA LYS A 455 5.35 4.46 0.25
C LYS A 455 4.11 4.57 -0.64
N TYR A 456 2.92 4.22 -0.13
CA TYR A 456 1.66 4.34 -0.85
C TYR A 456 1.13 5.78 -0.90
N LEU A 457 1.65 6.70 -0.06
CA LEU A 457 1.31 8.13 -0.13
C LEU A 457 1.90 8.80 -1.37
N SER A 458 3.09 8.38 -1.85
CA SER A 458 3.65 8.93 -3.09
C SER A 458 2.83 8.58 -4.34
N ASP A 459 1.97 7.56 -4.26
CA ASP A 459 1.09 7.15 -5.36
C ASP A 459 -0.23 7.93 -5.40
N SER A 460 -0.64 8.51 -4.27
CA SER A 460 -1.89 9.26 -4.12
C SER A 460 -1.67 10.78 -3.99
N CYS A 461 -0.45 11.23 -3.69
CA CYS A 461 -0.06 12.65 -3.69
C CYS A 461 0.41 13.12 -5.06
N SER A 462 -0.52 13.25 -6.02
CA SER A 462 -0.44 14.30 -7.04
C SER A 462 -1.62 15.27 -6.89
N PRO A 463 -1.61 16.17 -5.90
CA PRO A 463 -2.63 17.19 -5.78
C PRO A 463 -2.30 18.33 -6.75
N ARG A 464 -2.57 18.16 -8.06
CA ARG A 464 -2.54 19.27 -9.04
C ARG A 464 -3.18 18.98 -10.41
N SER A 465 -4.25 18.17 -10.50
CA SER A 465 -4.98 17.97 -11.77
C SER A 465 -6.22 18.85 -11.98
N LEU A 466 -6.41 19.93 -11.22
CA LEU A 466 -7.52 20.89 -11.44
C LEU A 466 -7.14 22.37 -11.31
N ALA A 467 -5.88 22.75 -11.50
CA ALA A 467 -5.51 24.16 -11.71
C ALA A 467 -4.60 24.26 -12.92
N GLY A 468 -5.01 25.07 -13.89
CA GLY A 468 -4.44 25.16 -15.23
C GLY A 468 -2.97 25.58 -15.28
N PHE A 469 -2.38 25.25 -16.43
CA PHE A 469 -1.21 25.84 -17.07
C PHE A 469 -0.24 26.68 -16.21
N GLN A 470 0.99 26.17 -16.15
CA GLN A 470 2.26 26.87 -16.35
C GLN A 470 3.28 26.68 -15.22
N GLU A 471 4.49 26.30 -15.67
CA GLU A 471 5.79 26.31 -14.98
C GLU A 471 6.12 25.18 -13.98
N SER A 472 6.78 24.14 -14.51
CA SER A 472 8.10 23.71 -14.03
C SER A 472 8.74 22.76 -15.05
N ILE A 473 9.28 23.33 -16.12
CA ILE A 473 10.31 22.67 -16.93
C ILE A 473 11.59 22.67 -16.06
N LEU A 474 12.34 21.55 -16.07
CA LEU A 474 13.61 21.30 -15.36
C LEU A 474 13.52 20.68 -13.96
N THR A 475 13.02 19.44 -13.86
CA THR A 475 13.79 18.37 -13.20
C THR A 475 13.42 17.04 -13.87
N ASP A 476 14.43 16.36 -14.41
CA ASP A 476 14.36 14.96 -14.84
C ASP A 476 13.93 14.07 -13.66
N LYS A 477 12.63 13.90 -13.46
CA LYS A 477 12.10 12.68 -12.85
C LYS A 477 11.69 11.78 -13.99
N LYS A 478 12.65 10.98 -14.48
CA LYS A 478 12.35 9.71 -15.15
C LYS A 478 11.15 9.09 -14.44
N SER A 479 10.09 8.78 -15.17
CA SER A 479 9.01 7.94 -14.70
C SER A 479 9.63 6.65 -14.15
N SER A 480 9.81 6.58 -12.84
CA SER A 480 10.28 5.38 -12.15
C SER A 480 9.37 4.26 -12.60
N THR A 481 9.88 3.32 -13.38
CA THR A 481 9.14 2.14 -13.82
C THR A 481 8.99 1.31 -12.56
N LYS A 482 7.85 1.50 -11.87
CA LYS A 482 7.67 0.99 -10.52
C LYS A 482 7.57 -0.53 -10.55
N ASN A 483 8.13 -1.17 -9.53
CA ASN A 483 8.27 -2.62 -9.46
C ASN A 483 6.95 -3.27 -8.99
N PRO A 484 6.26 -4.08 -9.84
CA PRO A 484 4.98 -4.69 -9.48
C PRO A 484 5.03 -5.55 -8.20
N TRP A 485 6.20 -6.12 -7.87
CA TRP A 485 6.41 -6.89 -6.64
C TRP A 485 6.28 -6.04 -5.37
N GLN A 486 6.63 -4.75 -5.45
CA GLN A 486 6.60 -3.82 -4.32
C GLN A 486 5.28 -3.06 -4.22
N GLU A 487 4.52 -3.01 -5.31
CA GLU A 487 3.23 -2.34 -5.43
C GLU A 487 2.02 -3.24 -5.18
N TYR A 488 2.23 -4.54 -4.91
CA TYR A 488 1.12 -5.44 -4.64
C TYR A 488 0.23 -4.88 -3.53
N ASN A 489 -0.97 -4.48 -3.91
CA ASN A 489 -1.94 -3.79 -3.07
C ASN A 489 -3.28 -4.50 -3.19
N TYR A 490 -3.42 -5.55 -2.38
CA TYR A 490 -4.67 -6.31 -2.27
C TYR A 490 -5.83 -5.45 -1.75
N LEU A 491 -5.55 -4.43 -0.92
CA LEU A 491 -6.59 -3.65 -0.25
C LEU A 491 -7.29 -2.68 -1.21
N GLN A 492 -6.54 -2.06 -2.13
CA GLN A 492 -7.11 -1.13 -3.11
C GLN A 492 -8.07 -1.83 -4.08
N LYS A 493 -7.78 -3.08 -4.46
CA LYS A 493 -8.61 -3.86 -5.40
C LYS A 493 -9.91 -4.34 -4.75
N ASP A 494 -9.89 -4.75 -3.49
CA ASP A 494 -11.00 -5.52 -2.89
C ASP A 494 -11.71 -4.83 -1.72
N ASN A 495 -11.05 -3.90 -1.02
CA ASN A 495 -11.67 -3.09 0.04
C ASN A 495 -11.23 -1.62 -0.05
N PRO A 496 -11.75 -0.87 -1.04
CA PRO A 496 -11.35 0.52 -1.26
C PRO A 496 -11.72 1.45 -0.10
N ALA A 497 -12.74 1.09 0.69
CA ALA A 497 -13.15 1.86 1.87
C ALA A 497 -12.09 1.78 2.98
N GLU A 498 -11.61 0.59 3.32
CA GLU A 498 -10.55 0.41 4.31
C GLU A 498 -9.22 1.00 3.84
N TYR A 499 -8.93 0.92 2.52
CA TYR A 499 -7.79 1.61 1.92
C TYR A 499 -7.90 3.14 2.05
N ALA A 500 -9.08 3.72 1.87
CA ALA A 500 -9.30 5.15 2.08
C ALA A 500 -9.05 5.55 3.55
N SER A 501 -9.55 4.76 4.51
CA SER A 501 -9.28 4.98 5.94
C SER A 501 -7.78 4.87 6.27
N LEU A 502 -7.07 3.92 5.66
CA LEU A 502 -5.62 3.80 5.78
C LEU A 502 -4.92 5.07 5.27
N MET A 503 -5.33 5.57 4.10
CA MET A 503 -4.78 6.79 3.53
C MET A 503 -5.01 7.99 4.44
N GLU A 504 -6.21 8.16 5.00
CA GLU A 504 -6.48 9.22 5.98
C GLU A 504 -5.55 9.14 7.20
N ILE A 505 -5.35 7.94 7.76
CA ILE A 505 -4.41 7.73 8.87
C ILE A 505 -2.99 8.16 8.44
N LEU A 506 -2.53 7.73 7.27
CA LEU A 506 -1.20 8.09 6.76
C LEU A 506 -1.03 9.59 6.51
N TYR A 507 -2.06 10.27 5.99
CA TYR A 507 -2.06 11.72 5.81
C TYR A 507 -1.96 12.44 7.15
N THR A 508 -2.78 12.06 8.14
CA THR A 508 -2.74 12.68 9.47
C THR A 508 -1.41 12.43 10.19
N LEU A 509 -0.79 11.26 10.01
CA LEU A 509 0.53 10.96 10.55
C LEU A 509 1.63 11.79 9.88
N LYS A 510 1.55 12.01 8.56
CA LYS A 510 2.53 12.82 7.81
C LYS A 510 2.40 14.31 8.13
N GLU A 511 1.19 14.83 8.28
CA GLU A 511 0.92 16.24 8.57
C GLU A 511 1.35 16.64 9.99
N LYS A 512 1.12 15.77 10.98
CA LYS A 512 1.43 16.05 12.39
C LYS A 512 2.92 15.92 12.75
N GLY A 513 3.76 15.42 11.84
CA GLY A 513 5.19 15.17 12.11
C GLY A 513 5.40 14.16 13.25
N SER A 514 6.61 14.08 13.81
CA SER A 514 6.98 13.12 14.87
C SER A 514 6.47 13.46 16.29
N SER A 515 5.46 14.31 16.45
CA SER A 515 4.97 14.69 17.78
C SER A 515 3.45 14.68 17.90
N ASN A 516 2.95 13.90 18.87
CA ASN A 516 1.54 13.75 19.27
C ASN A 516 0.64 13.07 18.21
N HIS A 517 0.90 11.79 18.00
CA HIS A 517 -0.05 10.90 17.34
C HIS A 517 -1.16 10.51 18.32
N ASN A 518 -2.41 10.44 17.86
CA ASN A 518 -3.58 10.03 18.67
C ASN A 518 -4.03 8.61 18.30
N LEU A 519 -3.08 7.72 17.97
CA LEU A 519 -3.38 6.36 17.51
C LEU A 519 -3.96 5.49 18.64
N LEU A 520 -3.45 5.69 19.86
CA LEU A 520 -3.80 4.94 21.07
C LEU A 520 -4.45 5.83 22.15
N ALA A 521 -5.17 6.88 21.73
CA ALA A 521 -5.82 7.82 22.65
C ALA A 521 -6.79 7.14 23.64
N ALA A 522 -7.59 6.17 23.17
CA ALA A 522 -8.52 5.42 24.03
C ALA A 522 -7.78 4.51 25.04
N PRO A 523 -6.81 3.66 24.63
CA PRO A 523 -5.93 2.95 25.57
C PRO A 523 -5.25 3.86 26.60
N ARG A 524 -4.70 5.01 26.17
CA ARG A 524 -4.04 5.97 27.06
C ARG A 524 -4.99 6.54 28.11
N ALA A 525 -6.23 6.87 27.72
CA ALA A 525 -7.26 7.33 28.65
C ALA A 525 -7.63 6.22 29.66
N ALA A 526 -7.76 4.97 29.20
CA ALA A 526 -8.05 3.83 30.06
C ALA A 526 -6.94 3.56 31.09
N LEU A 527 -5.67 3.60 30.66
CA LEU A 527 -4.50 3.49 31.56
C LEU A 527 -4.42 4.66 32.55
N THR A 528 -4.80 5.86 32.15
CA THR A 528 -4.87 7.03 33.06
C THR A 528 -5.93 6.81 34.15
N ARG A 529 -7.10 6.26 33.78
CA ARG A 529 -8.15 5.89 34.74
C ARG A 529 -7.69 4.79 35.68
N LEU A 530 -6.97 3.78 35.18
CA LEU A 530 -6.39 2.72 35.99
C LEU A 530 -5.40 3.29 37.03
N ASN A 531 -4.57 4.24 36.60
CA ASN A 531 -3.67 4.96 37.50
C ASN A 531 -4.44 5.71 38.61
N GLN A 532 -5.55 6.37 38.28
CA GLN A 532 -6.40 7.02 39.29
C GLN A 532 -6.98 6.03 40.31
N GLN A 533 -7.39 4.83 39.87
CA GLN A 533 -7.86 3.77 40.77
C GLN A 533 -6.75 3.26 41.70
N ALA A 534 -5.52 3.13 41.20
CA ALA A 534 -4.37 2.79 42.04
C ALA A 534 -4.07 3.88 43.09
N HIS A 535 -4.19 5.16 42.73
CA HIS A 535 -4.09 6.27 43.68
C HIS A 535 -5.19 6.24 44.73
N GLN A 536 -6.43 5.94 44.34
CA GLN A 536 -7.54 5.79 45.28
C GLN A 536 -7.32 4.63 46.26
N LEU A 537 -6.79 3.50 45.78
CA LEU A 537 -6.44 2.36 46.62
C LEU A 537 -5.34 2.72 47.65
N ALA A 538 -4.30 3.46 47.22
CA ALA A 538 -3.29 3.99 48.14
C ALA A 538 -3.89 4.95 49.18
N PHE A 539 -4.75 5.88 48.74
CA PHE A 539 -5.43 6.81 49.63
C PHE A 539 -6.27 6.08 50.68
N ASP A 540 -7.11 5.14 50.26
CA ASP A 540 -7.99 4.37 51.15
C ASP A 540 -7.16 3.54 52.15
N SER A 541 -6.01 2.98 51.72
CA SER A 541 -5.12 2.23 52.61
C SER A 541 -4.55 3.07 53.76
N VAL A 542 -4.17 4.32 53.48
CA VAL A 542 -3.67 5.26 54.50
C VAL A 542 -4.81 5.74 55.40
N PHE A 543 -5.93 6.13 54.78
CA PHE A 543 -7.06 6.72 55.51
C PHE A 543 -7.73 5.70 56.43
N LEU A 544 -7.78 4.43 56.04
CA LEU A 544 -8.27 3.35 56.89
C LEU A 544 -7.46 3.23 58.19
N ARG A 545 -6.12 3.33 58.11
CA ARG A 545 -5.25 3.28 59.29
C ARG A 545 -5.50 4.46 60.22
N ILE A 546 -5.59 5.67 59.66
CA ILE A 546 -5.95 6.87 60.43
C ILE A 546 -7.32 6.68 61.11
N LYS A 547 -8.31 6.13 60.41
CA LYS A 547 -9.65 5.89 60.95
C LYS A 547 -9.65 4.84 62.06
N GLN A 548 -8.90 3.74 61.93
CA GLN A 548 -8.75 2.72 62.99
C GLN A 548 -8.15 3.33 64.27
N GLN A 549 -7.12 4.18 64.14
CA GLN A 549 -6.54 4.87 65.28
C GLN A 549 -7.51 5.83 65.96
N LEU A 550 -8.25 6.63 65.17
CA LEU A 550 -9.25 7.54 65.71
C LEU A 550 -10.41 6.80 66.41
N LEU A 551 -10.77 5.61 65.93
CA LEU A 551 -11.79 4.78 66.59
C LEU A 551 -11.32 4.26 67.97
N LEU A 552 -10.03 3.94 68.13
CA LEU A 552 -9.49 3.56 69.45
C LEU A 552 -9.58 4.70 70.47
N ILE A 553 -9.45 5.96 70.02
CA ILE A 553 -9.62 7.14 70.91
C ILE A 553 -11.00 7.10 71.55
N SER A 554 -12.06 6.80 70.80
CA SER A 554 -13.43 6.76 71.32
C SER A 554 -13.67 5.68 72.39
N LYS A 555 -12.78 4.68 72.48
CA LYS A 555 -12.87 3.55 73.42
C LYS A 555 -11.88 3.66 74.60
N MET A 556 -11.09 4.73 74.71
CA MET A 556 -10.13 4.88 75.80
C MET A 556 -10.83 5.02 77.15
N ASP A 557 -10.35 4.31 78.17
CA ASP A 557 -10.92 4.29 79.53
C ASP A 557 -10.96 5.69 80.18
N ILE A 558 -10.08 6.59 79.73
CA ILE A 558 -9.98 8.00 80.17
C ILE A 558 -11.30 8.77 79.92
N TRP A 559 -12.07 8.37 78.90
CA TRP A 559 -13.38 8.98 78.61
C TRP A 559 -14.50 8.41 79.48
N ASN A 560 -14.33 7.18 80.00
CA ASN A 560 -15.33 6.47 80.80
C ASN A 560 -15.13 6.65 82.32
N THR A 561 -14.01 7.23 82.77
CA THR A 561 -13.77 7.58 84.18
C THR A 561 -14.67 8.69 84.73
N ALA A 562 -15.50 9.33 83.90
CA ALA A 562 -16.50 10.29 84.34
C ALA A 562 -17.85 9.60 84.62
N GLY A 563 -17.91 8.76 85.65
CA GLY A 563 -19.19 8.17 86.07
C GLY A 563 -19.10 7.22 87.25
N ILE A 564 -19.13 7.75 88.47
CA ILE A 564 -20.20 7.55 89.49
C ILE A 564 -19.61 7.98 90.86
N GLY A 565 -19.98 9.18 91.31
CA GLY A 565 -20.17 9.42 92.76
C GLY A 565 -18.98 9.79 93.65
N GLU A 566 -17.98 10.54 93.19
CA GLU A 566 -17.04 11.20 94.10
C GLU A 566 -16.96 12.71 93.88
N THR A 567 -16.80 13.43 94.98
CA THR A 567 -16.95 14.87 95.18
C THR A 567 -16.09 15.72 94.23
N LEU A 568 -16.66 16.84 93.77
CA LEU A 568 -16.07 17.89 92.91
C LEU A 568 -14.86 18.61 93.56
N THR A 569 -13.79 17.90 93.87
CA THR A 569 -12.49 18.48 94.29
C THR A 569 -11.28 17.84 93.63
N ASP A 570 -11.44 16.79 92.83
CA ASP A 570 -10.35 16.26 92.02
C ASP A 570 -10.30 16.98 90.67
N ASP A 571 -9.11 17.45 90.34
CA ASP A 571 -8.78 18.20 89.14
C ASP A 571 -9.45 17.59 87.90
N LEU A 572 -10.30 18.40 87.25
CA LEU A 572 -10.64 18.22 85.83
C LEU A 572 -9.38 17.79 85.09
N PRO A 573 -9.45 16.83 84.14
CA PRO A 573 -8.25 16.37 83.45
C PRO A 573 -7.52 17.59 82.90
N ALA A 574 -6.38 17.91 83.51
CA ALA A 574 -5.57 19.02 83.08
C ALA A 574 -5.17 18.64 81.66
N PHE A 575 -5.78 19.30 80.66
CA PHE A 575 -5.36 19.18 79.26
C PHE A 575 -3.86 19.42 79.28
N SER A 576 -3.09 18.33 79.18
CA SER A 576 -1.67 18.36 79.43
C SER A 576 -1.06 19.34 78.43
N LEU A 577 -0.20 20.22 78.92
CA LEU A 577 0.57 21.17 78.09
C LEU A 577 1.39 20.43 77.00
N THR A 578 1.57 19.12 77.13
CA THR A 578 2.11 18.18 76.15
C THR A 578 0.98 17.43 75.42
N PRO A 579 1.00 17.36 74.07
CA PRO A 579 0.08 16.49 73.35
C PRO A 579 0.28 15.05 73.81
N LEU A 580 -0.82 14.34 74.11
CA LEU A 580 -0.81 12.93 74.48
C LEU A 580 -0.10 12.10 73.39
N GLU A 581 0.54 10.99 73.76
CA GLU A 581 1.39 10.20 72.83
C GLU A 581 0.67 9.79 71.54
N TYR A 582 -0.63 9.48 71.61
CA TYR A 582 -1.44 9.17 70.42
C TYR A 582 -1.64 10.38 69.49
N ILE A 583 -1.70 11.60 70.05
CA ILE A 583 -1.79 12.84 69.28
C ILE A 583 -0.44 13.11 68.60
N ASN A 584 0.68 12.91 69.30
CA ASN A 584 2.01 13.02 68.69
C ASN A 584 2.22 11.98 67.60
N TYR A 585 1.73 10.75 67.78
CA TYR A 585 1.77 9.72 66.75
C TYR A 585 0.96 10.13 65.50
N LEU A 586 -0.29 10.57 65.67
CA LEU A 586 -1.11 11.04 64.56
C LEU A 586 -0.50 12.25 63.86
N ILE A 587 0.08 13.19 64.62
CA ILE A 587 0.82 14.34 64.07
C ILE A 587 2.04 13.85 63.28
N ASN A 588 2.84 12.93 63.83
CA ASN A 588 4.01 12.38 63.15
C ASN A 588 3.63 11.62 61.87
N VAL A 589 2.52 10.87 61.87
CA VAL A 589 2.00 10.19 60.68
C VAL A 589 1.48 11.21 59.66
N MET A 590 0.75 12.23 60.08
CA MET A 590 0.28 13.30 59.20
C MET A 590 1.44 14.11 58.61
N ASP A 591 2.47 14.40 59.40
CA ASP A 591 3.69 15.11 58.98
C ASP A 591 4.53 14.25 58.03
N ALA A 592 4.68 12.95 58.31
CA ALA A 592 5.36 12.00 57.42
C ALA A 592 4.63 11.84 56.06
N LEU A 593 3.31 12.00 56.05
CA LEU A 593 2.47 12.01 54.85
C LEU A 593 2.37 13.41 54.20
N GLY A 594 2.97 14.44 54.79
CA GLY A 594 2.92 15.83 54.31
C GLY A 594 1.54 16.49 54.39
N LEU A 595 0.61 15.92 55.16
CA LEU A 595 -0.76 16.41 55.29
C LEU A 595 -0.86 17.52 56.34
N GLN A 596 -1.19 18.73 55.91
CA GLN A 596 -1.42 19.85 56.83
C GLN A 596 -2.84 19.75 57.45
N PRO A 597 -2.99 19.89 58.77
CA PRO A 597 -4.32 19.92 59.40
C PRO A 597 -5.16 21.06 58.82
N SER A 598 -6.48 20.85 58.70
CA SER A 598 -7.38 21.88 58.17
C SER A 598 -7.25 23.17 58.98
N ARG A 599 -7.48 24.34 58.35
CA ARG A 599 -7.41 25.63 59.03
C ARG A 599 -8.22 25.64 60.33
N THR A 600 -9.36 24.95 60.36
CA THR A 600 -10.20 24.79 61.55
C THR A 600 -9.51 24.01 62.67
N LEU A 601 -8.85 22.89 62.36
CA LEU A 601 -8.05 22.13 63.33
C LEU A 601 -6.82 22.92 63.79
N GLN A 602 -6.15 23.62 62.88
CA GLN A 602 -5.04 24.52 63.23
C GLN A 602 -5.51 25.61 64.21
N HIS A 603 -6.68 26.22 63.95
CA HIS A 603 -7.28 27.21 64.86
C HIS A 603 -7.63 26.61 66.23
N ILE A 604 -8.17 25.38 66.27
CA ILE A 604 -8.44 24.64 67.53
C ILE A 604 -7.16 24.38 68.30
N VAL A 605 -6.13 23.84 67.64
CA VAL A 605 -4.83 23.53 68.26
C VAL A 605 -4.17 24.80 68.80
N THR A 606 -4.20 25.89 68.03
CA THR A 606 -3.70 27.18 68.50
C THR A 606 -4.45 27.62 69.76
N LEU A 607 -5.79 27.62 69.75
CA LEU A 607 -6.60 27.98 70.92
C LEU A 607 -6.35 27.07 72.13
N LEU A 608 -6.14 25.76 71.93
CA LEU A 608 -5.85 24.82 73.02
C LEU A 608 -4.45 25.02 73.62
N LYS A 609 -3.45 25.37 72.80
CA LYS A 609 -2.05 25.58 73.22
C LYS A 609 -1.78 26.97 73.80
N THR A 610 -2.63 27.97 73.53
CA THR A 610 -2.46 29.34 74.06
C THR A 610 -2.51 29.35 75.58
N ARG A 611 -1.65 30.14 76.23
CA ARG A 611 -1.72 30.37 77.68
C ARG A 611 -3.04 31.08 78.04
N PRO A 612 -3.64 30.82 79.23
CA PRO A 612 -4.90 31.45 79.63
C PRO A 612 -4.87 32.99 79.56
N GLU A 613 -3.72 33.59 79.85
CA GLU A 613 -3.48 35.04 79.87
C GLU A 613 -3.59 35.68 78.48
N ASP A 614 -3.12 34.98 77.44
CA ASP A 614 -3.07 35.46 76.06
C ASP A 614 -4.29 35.03 75.22
N TYR A 615 -5.18 34.23 75.81
CA TYR A 615 -6.29 33.58 75.11
C TYR A 615 -7.20 34.61 74.41
N ARG A 616 -7.49 35.74 75.07
CA ARG A 616 -8.35 36.81 74.54
C ARG A 616 -7.71 37.57 73.37
N GLN A 617 -6.39 37.62 73.31
CA GLN A 617 -5.66 38.30 72.23
C GLN A 617 -5.55 37.40 70.99
N VAL A 618 -5.22 36.12 71.18
CA VAL A 618 -5.08 35.14 70.09
C VAL A 618 -6.42 34.76 69.46
N SER A 619 -7.49 34.73 70.25
CA SER A 619 -8.83 34.36 69.77
C SER A 619 -9.55 35.43 68.92
N LYS A 620 -9.11 36.70 68.96
CA LYS A 620 -9.71 37.80 68.18
C LYS A 620 -9.70 37.57 66.67
N GLY A 621 -8.73 36.80 66.17
CA GLY A 621 -8.59 36.46 64.74
C GLY A 621 -9.25 35.15 64.31
N LEU A 622 -9.93 34.45 65.23
CA LEU A 622 -10.42 33.09 65.02
C LEU A 622 -11.96 33.03 65.02
N PRO A 623 -12.58 32.00 64.43
CA PRO A 623 -14.03 31.90 64.36
C PRO A 623 -14.64 31.93 65.76
N ARG A 624 -15.49 32.93 66.04
CA ARG A 624 -16.00 33.22 67.40
C ARG A 624 -16.60 32.00 68.08
N ARG A 625 -17.48 31.26 67.39
CA ARG A 625 -18.13 30.04 67.92
C ARG A 625 -17.11 29.03 68.43
N LEU A 626 -15.99 28.89 67.73
CA LEU A 626 -14.92 27.96 68.07
C LEU A 626 -14.13 28.44 69.30
N ALA A 627 -13.79 29.73 69.32
CA ALA A 627 -13.10 30.34 70.45
C ALA A 627 -13.94 30.32 71.74
N THR A 628 -15.26 30.56 71.66
CA THR A 628 -16.15 30.46 72.83
C THR A 628 -16.25 29.02 73.34
N THR A 629 -16.42 28.04 72.45
CA THR A 629 -16.57 26.62 72.84
C THR A 629 -15.28 26.07 73.45
N VAL A 630 -14.11 26.45 72.93
CA VAL A 630 -12.82 26.06 73.52
C VAL A 630 -12.55 26.81 74.83
N ALA A 631 -12.99 28.06 74.98
CA ALA A 631 -12.89 28.82 76.23
C ALA A 631 -13.71 28.18 77.35
N THR A 632 -14.95 27.76 77.02
CA THR A 632 -15.82 27.05 77.96
C THR A 632 -15.25 25.68 78.35
N MET A 633 -14.60 24.96 77.41
CA MET A 633 -13.96 23.68 77.71
C MET A 633 -12.72 23.82 78.60
N ARG A 634 -11.95 24.91 78.45
CA ARG A 634 -10.74 25.18 79.26
C ARG A 634 -11.00 25.99 80.53
N SER A 635 -12.25 26.40 80.78
CA SER A 635 -12.63 27.31 81.87
C SER A 635 -11.83 28.63 81.89
N VAL A 636 -11.50 29.17 80.70
CA VAL A 636 -10.75 30.43 80.55
C VAL A 636 -11.71 31.56 80.20
N ASN A 637 -11.52 32.75 80.80
CA ASN A 637 -12.33 33.93 80.51
C ASN A 637 -12.09 34.42 79.07
N TYR A 638 -13.15 34.41 78.25
CA TYR A 638 -13.16 34.83 76.85
C TYR A 638 -13.82 36.20 76.64
#